data_AF-C5MB66-F1
#
_entry.id   AF-C5MB66-F1
#
_cell.length_a   1.000
_cell.length_b   1.000
_cell.length_c   1.000
_cell.angle_alpha   90.00
_cell.angle_beta   90.00
_cell.angle_gamma   90.00
#
_symmetry.space_group_name_H-M   'P 1'
#
loop_
_entity.id
_entity.type
_entity.pdbx_description
1 polymer ?
#
loop_
_entity_poly.entity_id
_entity_poly.type
_entity_poly.pdbx_seq_one_letter_code
_entity_poly.pdbx_strand_id
1 'polypeptide(L)'
;MELQKELSREISNEIDKEIDQEIEKELRMEFENPPEKEQKPEKKKQIPNEKKAPPTYQETIKERSDFPSFRSYRYSLLEEDVPVNSNHLKDPEFMPNVTEAIAHLRLLRAFGELKRKVVSNFKNSNEESGSDWIWKLFVTVAVRRFILFISAVKLHANKLPSGKRKLESTTDSRSQKMTTLLNRLVPPWDVLMVWHSFMLNPMTFYDVFARKDMYYFVNYPFPLHIIDTHINGETFDYVASVESKRDYLTFLAEFTTNAQDLQYDPDLCTFYEQSVVFYSPNTHIAMTGPVPLTTSNGTGFADRKFKTKSLGYRLNVLNEQYGDSYYISFDELRKVILDYDLQSPRLLEGILKNYSNTLCSPMFKNRDPERISYHLARDLINVSRRPVDSPALKSSEPCLQELLVRLTSGKSNRSTVQSLILRPYLRFNLISLTVCKGVNIGEDLVDCVFRQGRFIEKMNSMDWLHSPVIKEGVMDSLSRYHRFFSLLTDATTERMLVPTLDIDLMWHTHQLMLYGYIRDCKSSPCQSVIDHNDKVEKMPLDDGFEARTKLYKERYNEDYSVCFCNDCISKRTGKLSKIANIFKSSKKSKPWLSAESNPLFLKEGEEGVTHSSEDCSVSKLVLCSGKAGNCCKVERDVSKNGIAVDGVFRGGFYVFTDCAGGLGVDPRYYRCMANQLASCTGVCTGHGYYSKRKHEIRGTYAFGFGGGGTGCGGGGGGGGGGGF
;
A
#
# COMPACT_ATOMS: atom_id res chain seq x y z
N MET A 1 -8.98 14.64 -36.39
CA MET A 1 -9.00 15.73 -35.39
C MET A 1 -10.38 16.38 -35.33
N GLU A 2 -10.98 16.76 -36.48
CA GLU A 2 -12.39 17.22 -36.54
C GLU A 2 -13.40 16.12 -36.20
N LEU A 3 -13.25 14.93 -36.78
CA LEU A 3 -14.01 13.72 -36.41
C LEU A 3 -13.93 13.35 -34.92
N GLN A 4 -12.81 13.66 -34.27
CA GLN A 4 -12.63 13.41 -32.83
C GLN A 4 -13.37 14.44 -31.97
N LYS A 5 -13.47 15.70 -32.44
CA LYS A 5 -14.25 16.75 -31.78
C LYS A 5 -15.76 16.51 -31.96
N GLU A 6 -16.17 16.04 -33.12
CA GLU A 6 -17.57 15.72 -33.42
C GLU A 6 -18.03 14.51 -32.60
N LEU A 7 -17.23 13.44 -32.56
CA LEU A 7 -17.48 12.28 -31.70
C LEU A 7 -17.47 12.65 -30.21
N SER A 8 -16.58 13.56 -29.78
CA SER A 8 -16.58 14.04 -28.39
C SER A 8 -17.83 14.86 -28.04
N ARG A 9 -18.42 15.60 -28.98
CA ARG A 9 -19.70 16.29 -28.77
C ARG A 9 -20.86 15.31 -28.74
N GLU A 10 -20.87 14.31 -29.60
CA GLU A 10 -21.89 13.25 -29.58
C GLU A 10 -21.86 12.45 -28.29
N ILE A 11 -20.66 12.08 -27.81
CA ILE A 11 -20.48 11.43 -26.50
C ILE A 11 -20.92 12.35 -25.37
N SER A 12 -20.58 13.64 -25.41
CA SER A 12 -21.05 14.62 -24.40
C SER A 12 -22.58 14.68 -24.35
N ASN A 13 -23.25 14.73 -25.51
CA ASN A 13 -24.70 14.76 -25.59
C ASN A 13 -25.36 13.45 -25.10
N GLU A 14 -24.71 12.31 -25.33
CA GLU A 14 -25.23 11.02 -24.86
C GLU A 14 -25.01 10.84 -23.35
N ILE A 15 -23.88 11.32 -22.82
CA ILE A 15 -23.64 11.42 -21.38
C ILE A 15 -24.68 12.33 -20.73
N ASP A 16 -25.02 13.48 -21.33
CA ASP A 16 -26.05 14.38 -20.82
C ASP A 16 -27.42 13.68 -20.74
N LYS A 17 -27.78 12.84 -21.73
CA LYS A 17 -29.03 12.06 -21.69
C LYS A 17 -29.03 10.98 -20.62
N GLU A 18 -27.94 10.25 -20.41
CA GLU A 18 -27.84 9.24 -19.35
C GLU A 18 -27.89 9.87 -17.96
N ILE A 19 -27.25 11.04 -17.79
CA ILE A 19 -27.31 11.83 -16.56
C ILE A 19 -28.73 12.31 -16.29
N ASP A 20 -29.42 12.86 -17.30
CA ASP A 20 -30.81 13.32 -17.16
C ASP A 20 -31.76 12.17 -16.77
N GLN A 21 -31.51 10.95 -17.29
CA GLN A 21 -32.27 9.75 -16.92
C GLN A 21 -32.02 9.31 -15.47
N GLU A 22 -30.79 9.39 -14.96
CA GLU A 22 -30.49 9.05 -13.56
C GLU A 22 -31.02 10.12 -12.60
N ILE A 23 -31.01 11.40 -12.98
CA ILE A 23 -31.67 12.49 -12.23
C ILE A 23 -33.17 12.27 -12.15
N GLU A 24 -33.83 11.91 -13.26
CA GLU A 24 -35.26 11.58 -13.24
C GLU A 24 -35.58 10.38 -12.32
N LYS A 25 -34.67 9.40 -12.25
CA LYS A 25 -34.82 8.22 -11.41
C LYS A 25 -34.61 8.53 -9.93
N GLU A 26 -33.62 9.35 -9.59
CA GLU A 26 -33.42 9.85 -8.22
C GLU A 26 -34.61 10.70 -7.75
N LEU A 27 -35.10 11.61 -8.60
CA LEU A 27 -36.29 12.41 -8.31
C LEU A 27 -37.53 11.52 -8.09
N ARG A 28 -37.74 10.48 -8.91
CA ARG A 28 -38.85 9.53 -8.72
C ARG A 28 -38.76 8.76 -7.40
N MET A 29 -37.57 8.41 -6.93
CA MET A 29 -37.39 7.75 -5.64
C MET A 29 -37.68 8.68 -4.45
N GLU A 30 -37.45 9.99 -4.57
CA GLU A 30 -37.80 10.96 -3.52
C GLU A 30 -39.32 11.21 -3.43
N PHE A 31 -40.07 11.06 -4.51
CA PHE A 31 -41.53 11.27 -4.53
C PHE A 31 -42.36 10.07 -4.05
N GLU A 32 -41.77 8.89 -3.84
CA GLU A 32 -42.49 7.67 -3.42
C GLU A 32 -42.56 7.45 -1.89
N ASN A 33 -41.93 8.31 -1.07
CA ASN A 33 -42.04 8.26 0.39
C ASN A 33 -42.88 9.45 0.94
N PRO A 34 -44.16 9.25 1.32
CA PRO A 34 -44.97 10.32 1.88
C PRO A 34 -44.57 10.62 3.34
N PRO A 35 -44.51 11.90 3.77
CA PRO A 35 -44.20 12.25 5.14
C PRO A 35 -45.36 11.89 6.10
N GLU A 36 -45.00 11.40 7.29
CA GLU A 36 -45.92 11.07 8.37
C GLU A 36 -46.76 12.29 8.82
N LYS A 37 -48.02 12.04 9.13
CA LYS A 37 -49.04 13.05 9.47
C LYS A 37 -48.77 13.71 10.83
N GLU A 38 -48.52 15.02 10.83
CA GLU A 38 -48.54 15.88 12.02
C GLU A 38 -49.95 16.00 12.62
N GLN A 39 -50.09 15.68 13.92
CA GLN A 39 -51.29 15.97 14.72
C GLN A 39 -51.20 17.37 15.37
N LYS A 40 -52.32 18.10 15.36
CA LYS A 40 -52.49 19.47 15.89
C LYS A 40 -52.40 19.57 17.42
N PRO A 41 -52.08 20.76 17.99
CA PRO A 41 -51.75 20.93 19.41
C PRO A 41 -52.94 21.36 20.28
N GLU A 42 -52.99 20.87 21.53
CA GLU A 42 -53.85 21.37 22.61
C GLU A 42 -53.09 22.26 23.62
N LYS A 43 -53.82 23.18 24.25
CA LYS A 43 -53.32 24.36 24.98
C LYS A 43 -52.98 24.10 26.47
N LYS A 44 -51.80 24.62 26.85
CA LYS A 44 -51.36 25.32 28.10
C LYS A 44 -51.71 24.76 29.50
N LYS A 45 -50.65 24.54 30.30
CA LYS A 45 -50.48 25.07 31.68
C LYS A 45 -49.01 25.42 31.94
N GLN A 46 -48.75 26.60 32.53
CA GLN A 46 -47.44 27.10 32.97
C GLN A 46 -47.15 26.66 34.41
N ILE A 47 -45.88 26.32 34.71
CA ILE A 47 -45.13 26.49 35.98
C ILE A 47 -43.62 26.23 35.66
N PRO A 48 -42.65 26.85 36.36
CA PRO A 48 -41.39 27.30 35.77
C PRO A 48 -40.14 26.46 36.13
N ASN A 49 -39.06 26.78 35.41
CA ASN A 49 -37.64 26.46 35.64
C ASN A 49 -37.11 25.14 35.03
N GLU A 50 -36.72 25.18 33.76
CA GLU A 50 -35.81 24.18 33.17
C GLU A 50 -34.84 24.80 32.16
N LYS A 51 -33.64 24.22 32.16
CA LYS A 51 -32.37 24.68 31.59
C LYS A 51 -32.50 25.08 30.11
N LYS A 52 -31.77 26.13 29.70
CA LYS A 52 -31.60 26.51 28.29
C LYS A 52 -31.21 25.27 27.47
N ALA A 53 -32.06 24.87 26.54
CA ALA A 53 -31.75 23.86 25.54
C ALA A 53 -30.49 24.30 24.75
N PRO A 54 -29.61 23.37 24.36
CA PRO A 54 -28.49 23.70 23.49
C PRO A 54 -29.02 24.20 22.13
N PRO A 55 -28.31 25.10 21.46
CA PRO A 55 -28.77 25.69 20.21
C PRO A 55 -29.00 24.62 19.14
N THR A 56 -30.04 24.86 18.34
CA THR A 56 -30.58 24.00 17.30
C THR A 56 -29.54 23.75 16.19
N TYR A 57 -29.52 22.50 15.72
CA TYR A 57 -28.50 21.81 14.91
C TYR A 57 -28.28 22.30 13.47
N GLN A 58 -28.57 23.57 13.16
CA GLN A 58 -28.35 24.15 11.82
C GLN A 58 -27.03 24.91 11.67
N GLU A 59 -26.28 25.11 12.77
CA GLU A 59 -25.00 25.84 12.72
C GLU A 59 -23.81 24.97 12.29
N THR A 60 -23.90 23.64 12.35
CA THR A 60 -22.78 22.72 12.06
C THR A 60 -22.49 22.48 10.58
N ILE A 61 -23.38 22.90 9.66
CA ILE A 61 -23.19 22.74 8.21
C ILE A 61 -22.34 23.87 7.61
N LYS A 62 -22.18 25.01 8.31
CA LYS A 62 -21.43 26.18 7.81
C LYS A 62 -19.92 26.16 8.08
N GLU A 63 -19.39 25.18 8.83
CA GLU A 63 -17.96 25.13 9.16
C GLU A 63 -17.06 24.50 8.07
N ARG A 64 -17.63 23.95 6.99
CA ARG A 64 -16.87 23.25 5.95
C ARG A 64 -16.44 24.17 4.80
N SER A 65 -15.40 24.97 5.03
CA SER A 65 -14.30 25.15 4.06
C SER A 65 -13.29 26.18 4.58
N ASP A 66 -12.58 25.88 5.66
CA ASP A 66 -11.27 26.50 5.88
C ASP A 66 -10.23 25.83 4.96
N PHE A 67 -10.41 25.97 3.64
CA PHE A 67 -9.46 25.47 2.65
C PHE A 67 -8.02 25.94 2.95
N PRO A 68 -7.77 27.18 3.39
CA PRO A 68 -6.44 27.60 3.84
C PRO A 68 -5.81 26.72 4.93
N SER A 69 -6.59 26.01 5.75
CA SER A 69 -6.04 25.06 6.72
C SER A 69 -5.52 23.75 6.11
N PHE A 70 -5.94 23.38 4.90
CA PHE A 70 -5.41 22.19 4.22
C PHE A 70 -4.10 22.50 3.51
N ARG A 71 -3.08 21.66 3.69
CA ARG A 71 -1.82 21.82 2.95
C ARG A 71 -2.00 21.46 1.49
N SER A 72 -2.82 20.45 1.17
CA SER A 72 -3.16 20.13 -0.23
C SER A 72 -3.71 21.35 -0.99
N TYR A 73 -4.53 22.19 -0.34
CA TYR A 73 -5.00 23.45 -0.91
C TYR A 73 -3.86 24.47 -1.06
N ARG A 74 -3.13 24.76 0.03
CA ARG A 74 -2.02 25.73 0.00
C ARG A 74 -0.96 25.39 -1.05
N TYR A 75 -0.68 24.11 -1.22
CA TYR A 75 0.25 23.61 -2.23
C TYR A 75 -0.30 23.80 -3.65
N SER A 76 -1.59 23.55 -3.86
CA SER A 76 -2.20 23.72 -5.18
C SER A 76 -2.15 25.16 -5.70
N LEU A 77 -1.88 26.13 -4.82
CA LEU A 77 -1.70 27.54 -5.13
C LEU A 77 -0.24 27.94 -5.42
N LEU A 78 0.72 27.01 -5.35
CA LEU A 78 2.12 27.34 -5.62
C LEU A 78 2.29 27.79 -7.07
N GLU A 79 2.95 28.95 -7.23
CA GLU A 79 3.29 29.49 -8.53
C GLU A 79 4.35 28.64 -9.23
N GLU A 80 5.21 27.91 -8.53
CA GLU A 80 6.19 27.03 -9.17
C GLU A 80 6.65 25.92 -8.22
N ASP A 81 7.08 24.80 -8.81
CA ASP A 81 7.70 23.73 -8.04
C ASP A 81 9.08 24.17 -7.58
N VAL A 82 9.32 24.13 -6.27
CA VAL A 82 10.65 24.40 -5.72
C VAL A 82 11.51 23.13 -5.82
N PRO A 83 12.74 23.19 -6.35
CA PRO A 83 13.63 22.03 -6.37
C PRO A 83 13.90 21.46 -4.97
N VAL A 84 14.10 20.16 -4.90
CA VAL A 84 14.60 19.50 -3.67
C VAL A 84 16.11 19.72 -3.59
N ASN A 85 16.56 20.39 -2.53
CA ASN A 85 17.98 20.63 -2.30
C ASN A 85 18.60 19.48 -1.49
N SER A 86 19.64 18.87 -2.02
CA SER A 86 20.49 17.95 -1.27
C SER A 86 21.39 18.71 -0.29
N ASN A 87 21.79 18.08 0.82
CA ASN A 87 22.75 18.63 1.80
C ASN A 87 22.28 19.89 2.53
N HIS A 88 20.97 20.09 2.61
CA HIS A 88 20.39 21.22 3.31
C HIS A 88 19.53 20.74 4.48
N LEU A 89 20.11 20.68 5.69
CA LEU A 89 19.38 20.27 6.88
C LEU A 89 18.40 21.37 7.35
N LYS A 90 17.13 21.01 7.52
CA LYS A 90 16.05 21.89 8.02
C LYS A 90 15.04 21.10 8.85
N ASP A 91 14.35 21.81 9.72
CA ASP A 91 13.13 21.31 10.34
C ASP A 91 12.06 21.03 9.28
N PRO A 92 11.21 20.01 9.48
CA PRO A 92 10.19 19.64 8.52
C PRO A 92 9.11 20.73 8.37
N GLU A 93 8.81 21.11 7.14
CA GLU A 93 7.91 22.21 6.79
C GLU A 93 6.51 21.71 6.37
N PHE A 94 6.38 20.43 5.98
CA PHE A 94 5.20 19.84 5.35
C PHE A 94 4.42 18.87 6.24
N MET A 95 4.77 18.81 7.53
CA MET A 95 4.11 17.97 8.54
C MET A 95 2.59 18.14 8.61
N PRO A 96 1.81 17.05 8.77
CA PRO A 96 0.34 17.10 8.82
C PRO A 96 -0.21 18.06 9.87
N ASN A 97 -1.48 18.43 9.72
CA ASN A 97 -2.19 19.23 10.72
C ASN A 97 -3.51 18.58 11.15
N VAL A 98 -4.16 19.18 12.14
CA VAL A 98 -5.39 18.65 12.75
C VAL A 98 -6.53 18.52 11.73
N THR A 99 -6.68 19.51 10.84
CA THR A 99 -7.73 19.47 9.81
C THR A 99 -7.51 18.31 8.86
N GLU A 100 -6.28 18.14 8.34
CA GLU A 100 -5.96 17.06 7.40
C GLU A 100 -6.09 15.68 8.04
N ALA A 101 -5.67 15.52 9.30
CA ALA A 101 -5.81 14.25 9.99
C ALA A 101 -7.29 13.86 10.21
N ILE A 102 -8.16 14.83 10.56
CA ILE A 102 -9.60 14.57 10.71
C ILE A 102 -10.25 14.28 9.35
N ALA A 103 -9.92 15.05 8.32
CA ALA A 103 -10.42 14.80 6.96
C ALA A 103 -9.97 13.41 6.44
N HIS A 104 -8.74 13.02 6.74
CA HIS A 104 -8.22 11.70 6.40
C HIS A 104 -8.96 10.58 7.14
N LEU A 105 -9.28 10.75 8.44
CA LEU A 105 -10.15 9.80 9.16
C LEU A 105 -11.52 9.63 8.47
N ARG A 106 -12.14 10.72 8.03
CA ARG A 106 -13.42 10.65 7.29
C ARG A 106 -13.28 9.88 5.98
N LEU A 107 -12.19 10.11 5.25
CA LEU A 107 -11.87 9.37 4.02
C LEU A 107 -11.70 7.87 4.28
N LEU A 108 -10.96 7.49 5.32
CA LEU A 108 -10.77 6.08 5.70
C LEU A 108 -12.11 5.44 6.08
N ARG A 109 -12.98 6.19 6.77
CA ARG A 109 -14.34 5.72 7.08
C ARG A 109 -15.17 5.50 5.82
N ALA A 110 -15.12 6.44 4.86
CA ALA A 110 -15.80 6.32 3.57
C ALA A 110 -15.34 5.07 2.78
N PHE A 111 -14.04 4.76 2.78
CA PHE A 111 -13.54 3.51 2.16
C PHE A 111 -14.03 2.25 2.90
N GLY A 112 -14.18 2.31 4.22
CA GLY A 112 -14.81 1.24 4.99
C GLY A 112 -16.28 1.00 4.59
N GLU A 113 -17.06 2.07 4.42
CA GLU A 113 -18.45 1.98 3.97
C GLU A 113 -18.57 1.47 2.53
N LEU A 114 -17.64 1.85 1.64
CA LEU A 114 -17.52 1.30 0.28
C LEU A 114 -17.37 -0.23 0.32
N LYS A 115 -16.38 -0.74 1.08
CA LYS A 115 -16.14 -2.17 1.22
C LYS A 115 -17.39 -2.88 1.76
N ARG A 116 -18.04 -2.32 2.76
CA ARG A 116 -19.28 -2.87 3.33
C ARG A 116 -20.37 -2.95 2.26
N LYS A 117 -20.62 -1.88 1.50
CA LYS A 117 -21.65 -1.83 0.44
C LYS A 117 -21.40 -2.85 -0.67
N VAL A 118 -20.15 -2.97 -1.13
CA VAL A 118 -19.76 -3.96 -2.14
C VAL A 118 -20.03 -5.39 -1.66
N VAL A 119 -19.59 -5.73 -0.45
CA VAL A 119 -19.75 -7.08 0.09
C VAL A 119 -21.23 -7.38 0.38
N SER A 120 -22.00 -6.41 0.86
CA SER A 120 -23.43 -6.62 1.18
C SER A 120 -24.34 -6.73 -0.04
N ASN A 121 -24.00 -6.06 -1.15
CA ASN A 121 -24.83 -6.04 -2.37
C ASN A 121 -24.62 -7.26 -3.28
N PHE A 122 -23.64 -8.12 -2.97
CA PHE A 122 -23.37 -9.33 -3.73
C PHE A 122 -24.39 -10.42 -3.39
N LYS A 123 -25.30 -10.73 -4.32
CA LYS A 123 -26.45 -11.64 -4.12
C LYS A 123 -26.21 -13.10 -4.54
N ASN A 124 -24.97 -13.51 -4.85
CA ASN A 124 -24.73 -14.84 -5.41
C ASN A 124 -24.74 -15.93 -4.32
N SER A 125 -25.65 -16.90 -4.46
CA SER A 125 -26.08 -17.90 -3.47
C SER A 125 -25.10 -19.05 -3.20
N ASN A 126 -23.86 -18.96 -3.66
CA ASN A 126 -22.85 -19.98 -3.37
C ASN A 126 -21.99 -19.50 -2.20
N GLU A 127 -22.30 -20.02 -1.00
CA GLU A 127 -21.61 -19.76 0.28
C GLU A 127 -20.07 -19.97 0.23
N GLU A 128 -19.53 -20.60 -0.83
CA GLU A 128 -18.09 -20.81 -1.01
C GLU A 128 -17.28 -19.56 -1.38
N SER A 129 -17.91 -18.49 -1.90
CA SER A 129 -17.20 -17.26 -2.25
C SER A 129 -17.13 -16.29 -1.07
N GLY A 130 -16.05 -16.35 -0.29
CA GLY A 130 -15.84 -15.46 0.86
C GLY A 130 -15.81 -13.97 0.52
N SER A 131 -16.11 -13.11 1.50
CA SER A 131 -16.14 -11.64 1.38
C SER A 131 -14.86 -11.04 0.76
N ASP A 132 -13.69 -11.59 1.10
CA ASP A 132 -12.41 -11.16 0.56
C ASP A 132 -12.28 -11.41 -0.94
N TRP A 133 -12.88 -12.47 -1.45
CA TRP A 133 -12.86 -12.78 -2.88
C TRP A 133 -13.68 -11.76 -3.68
N ILE A 134 -14.90 -11.45 -3.21
CA ILE A 134 -15.76 -10.43 -3.83
C ILE A 134 -15.06 -9.07 -3.81
N TRP A 135 -14.49 -8.70 -2.66
CA TRP A 135 -13.72 -7.47 -2.52
C TRP A 135 -12.53 -7.44 -3.49
N LYS A 136 -11.82 -8.55 -3.68
CA LYS A 136 -10.71 -8.64 -4.65
C LYS A 136 -11.17 -8.40 -6.09
N LEU A 137 -12.33 -8.95 -6.49
CA LEU A 137 -12.89 -8.70 -7.82
C LEU A 137 -13.19 -7.21 -8.00
N PHE A 138 -13.84 -6.58 -7.02
CA PHE A 138 -14.18 -5.16 -7.07
C PHE A 138 -12.92 -4.30 -7.16
N VAL A 139 -11.93 -4.56 -6.31
CA VAL A 139 -10.65 -3.83 -6.31
C VAL A 139 -9.91 -4.02 -7.64
N THR A 140 -10.02 -5.18 -8.30
CA THR A 140 -9.43 -5.39 -9.64
C THR A 140 -10.03 -4.43 -10.68
N VAL A 141 -11.35 -4.21 -10.63
CA VAL A 141 -12.05 -3.23 -11.48
C VAL A 141 -11.65 -1.80 -11.11
N ALA A 142 -11.63 -1.48 -9.82
CA ALA A 142 -11.21 -0.15 -9.31
C ALA A 142 -9.78 0.20 -9.76
N VAL A 143 -8.85 -0.75 -9.70
CA VAL A 143 -7.47 -0.55 -10.16
C VAL A 143 -7.42 -0.28 -11.66
N ARG A 144 -8.23 -0.98 -12.47
CA ARG A 144 -8.33 -0.71 -13.91
C ARG A 144 -8.84 0.71 -14.17
N ARG A 145 -9.86 1.15 -13.42
CA ARG A 145 -10.44 2.52 -13.51
C ARG A 145 -9.44 3.58 -13.09
N PHE A 146 -8.63 3.34 -12.06
CA PHE A 146 -7.51 4.22 -11.70
C PHE A 146 -6.46 4.31 -12.81
N ILE A 147 -6.10 3.19 -13.44
CA ILE A 147 -5.14 3.17 -14.56
C ILE A 147 -5.69 3.95 -15.76
N LEU A 148 -6.99 3.84 -16.07
CA LEU A 148 -7.65 4.68 -17.08
C LEU A 148 -7.51 6.17 -16.76
N PHE A 149 -7.82 6.56 -15.52
CA PHE A 149 -7.72 7.95 -15.06
C PHE A 149 -6.31 8.53 -15.24
N ILE A 150 -5.28 7.88 -14.70
CA ILE A 150 -3.90 8.38 -14.83
C ILE A 150 -3.40 8.37 -16.28
N SER A 151 -3.93 7.48 -17.12
CA SER A 151 -3.60 7.43 -18.55
C SER A 151 -4.22 8.60 -19.32
N ALA A 152 -5.45 8.98 -18.98
CA ALA A 152 -6.10 10.20 -19.49
C ALA A 152 -5.33 11.46 -19.02
N VAL A 153 -4.90 11.50 -17.75
CA VAL A 153 -4.04 12.55 -17.20
C VAL A 153 -2.73 12.66 -17.98
N LYS A 154 -2.09 11.53 -18.31
CA LYS A 154 -0.88 11.51 -19.15
C LYS A 154 -1.15 11.99 -20.57
N LEU A 155 -2.24 11.56 -21.19
CA LEU A 155 -2.63 11.99 -22.52
C LEU A 155 -2.81 13.51 -22.58
N HIS A 156 -3.47 14.10 -21.58
CA HIS A 156 -3.68 15.54 -21.51
C HIS A 156 -2.36 16.30 -21.27
N ALA A 157 -1.53 15.85 -20.33
CA ALA A 157 -0.25 16.48 -20.03
C ALA A 157 0.72 16.47 -21.23
N ASN A 158 0.68 15.45 -22.08
CA ASN A 158 1.48 15.37 -23.31
C ASN A 158 1.10 16.43 -24.36
N LYS A 159 -0.08 17.05 -24.25
CA LYS A 159 -0.51 18.17 -25.12
C LYS A 159 0.11 19.51 -24.68
N LEU A 160 0.66 19.58 -23.46
CA LEU A 160 1.27 20.79 -22.92
C LEU A 160 2.74 20.90 -23.34
N PRO A 161 3.28 22.12 -23.52
CA PRO A 161 4.70 22.31 -23.75
C PRO A 161 5.53 21.74 -22.59
N SER A 162 6.47 20.86 -22.92
CA SER A 162 7.44 20.29 -21.97
C SER A 162 8.86 20.69 -22.38
N GLY A 163 9.62 21.24 -21.44
CA GLY A 163 11.05 21.51 -21.64
C GLY A 163 11.88 20.23 -21.61
N LYS A 164 13.13 20.27 -22.09
CA LYS A 164 14.07 19.15 -21.91
C LYS A 164 14.29 18.94 -20.40
N ARG A 165 13.95 17.76 -19.90
CA ARG A 165 14.09 17.37 -18.50
C ARG A 165 15.07 16.21 -18.36
N LYS A 166 15.93 16.27 -17.33
CA LYS A 166 16.77 15.14 -16.93
C LYS A 166 15.95 14.18 -16.06
N LEU A 167 16.26 12.89 -16.14
CA LEU A 167 15.72 11.91 -15.22
C LEU A 167 15.92 12.38 -13.77
N GLU A 168 14.90 12.16 -12.95
CA GLU A 168 14.85 12.51 -11.53
C GLU A 168 14.79 14.01 -11.20
N SER A 169 14.42 14.85 -12.17
CA SER A 169 14.07 16.24 -11.90
C SER A 169 12.90 16.34 -10.92
N THR A 170 13.01 17.22 -9.93
CA THR A 170 12.02 17.37 -8.85
C THR A 170 10.97 18.46 -9.10
N THR A 171 11.04 19.11 -10.26
CA THR A 171 10.11 20.14 -10.69
C THR A 171 9.44 19.71 -11.98
N ASP A 172 8.26 20.25 -12.32
CA ASP A 172 7.68 20.09 -13.64
C ASP A 172 7.03 21.39 -14.16
N SER A 173 7.39 21.81 -15.37
CA SER A 173 6.81 23.02 -15.99
C SER A 173 5.32 22.84 -16.31
N ARG A 174 4.83 21.60 -16.34
CA ARG A 174 3.42 21.27 -16.52
C ARG A 174 2.64 21.34 -15.21
N SER A 175 3.29 21.31 -14.04
CA SER A 175 2.65 21.16 -12.73
C SER A 175 1.49 22.12 -12.50
N GLN A 176 1.68 23.44 -12.65
CA GLN A 176 0.60 24.42 -12.39
C GLN A 176 -0.65 24.17 -13.24
N LYS A 177 -0.48 23.95 -14.55
CA LYS A 177 -1.60 23.71 -15.47
C LYS A 177 -2.29 22.40 -15.14
N MET A 178 -1.51 21.36 -14.82
CA MET A 178 -2.05 20.07 -14.42
C MET A 178 -2.75 20.13 -13.07
N THR A 179 -2.22 20.83 -12.07
CA THR A 179 -2.89 21.08 -10.78
C THR A 179 -4.21 21.79 -10.97
N THR A 180 -4.26 22.84 -11.80
CA THR A 180 -5.51 23.56 -12.11
C THR A 180 -6.56 22.65 -12.74
N LEU A 181 -6.14 21.78 -13.67
CA LEU A 181 -7.01 20.79 -14.29
C LEU A 181 -7.49 19.75 -13.26
N LEU A 182 -6.56 19.13 -12.53
CA LEU A 182 -6.86 18.05 -11.59
C LEU A 182 -7.72 18.51 -10.41
N ASN A 183 -7.60 19.77 -9.98
CA ASN A 183 -8.47 20.36 -8.96
C ASN A 183 -9.94 20.51 -9.43
N ARG A 184 -10.21 20.45 -10.73
CA ARG A 184 -11.60 20.45 -11.25
C ARG A 184 -12.18 19.05 -11.33
N LEU A 185 -11.33 18.03 -11.30
CA LEU A 185 -11.75 16.65 -11.40
C LEU A 185 -12.02 16.10 -10.01
N VAL A 186 -13.16 15.43 -9.88
CA VAL A 186 -13.58 14.75 -8.65
C VAL A 186 -13.72 13.27 -8.97
N PRO A 187 -12.64 12.47 -8.84
CA PRO A 187 -12.67 11.07 -9.23
C PRO A 187 -13.65 10.25 -8.38
N PRO A 188 -14.24 9.19 -8.93
CA PRO A 188 -15.04 8.23 -8.18
C PRO A 188 -14.30 7.66 -6.95
N TRP A 189 -15.06 7.31 -5.92
CA TRP A 189 -14.54 6.81 -4.64
C TRP A 189 -13.62 5.57 -4.75
N ASP A 190 -13.86 4.67 -5.69
CA ASP A 190 -13.07 3.47 -5.94
C ASP A 190 -11.72 3.82 -6.57
N VAL A 191 -11.71 4.81 -7.47
CA VAL A 191 -10.49 5.41 -8.04
C VAL A 191 -9.68 6.13 -6.96
N LEU A 192 -10.33 6.89 -6.08
CA LEU A 192 -9.69 7.57 -4.95
C LEU A 192 -9.07 6.58 -3.96
N MET A 193 -9.75 5.47 -3.67
CA MET A 193 -9.24 4.41 -2.79
C MET A 193 -7.94 3.80 -3.30
N VAL A 194 -7.89 3.48 -4.60
CA VAL A 194 -6.68 2.92 -5.22
C VAL A 194 -5.56 3.97 -5.24
N TRP A 195 -5.88 5.21 -5.61
CA TRP A 195 -4.89 6.29 -5.63
C TRP A 195 -4.29 6.53 -4.25
N HIS A 196 -5.14 6.68 -3.23
CA HIS A 196 -4.74 6.82 -1.83
C HIS A 196 -3.82 5.67 -1.40
N SER A 197 -4.24 4.43 -1.59
CA SER A 197 -3.47 3.24 -1.20
C SER A 197 -2.10 3.16 -1.90
N PHE A 198 -2.02 3.65 -3.14
CA PHE A 198 -0.76 3.67 -3.88
C PHE A 198 0.21 4.75 -3.36
N MET A 199 -0.28 5.93 -2.98
CA MET A 199 0.55 7.01 -2.44
C MET A 199 1.26 6.64 -1.13
N LEU A 200 0.71 5.70 -0.36
CA LEU A 200 1.32 5.15 0.84
C LEU A 200 2.56 4.27 0.56
N ASN A 201 2.95 4.12 -0.71
CA ASN A 201 4.19 3.45 -1.14
C ASN A 201 5.09 4.47 -1.88
N PRO A 202 5.60 5.50 -1.19
CA PRO A 202 6.13 6.72 -1.81
C PRO A 202 7.27 6.48 -2.81
N MET A 203 8.18 5.55 -2.52
CA MET A 203 9.29 5.26 -3.44
C MET A 203 8.81 4.53 -4.71
N THR A 204 7.78 3.68 -4.59
CA THR A 204 7.20 2.95 -5.72
C THR A 204 6.32 3.86 -6.58
N PHE A 205 5.53 4.72 -5.93
CA PHE A 205 4.73 5.74 -6.59
C PHE A 205 5.62 6.65 -7.45
N TYR A 206 6.71 7.17 -6.88
CA TYR A 206 7.69 7.96 -7.62
C TYR A 206 8.32 7.17 -8.77
N ASP A 207 8.78 5.92 -8.55
CA ASP A 207 9.40 5.09 -9.59
C ASP A 207 8.50 4.96 -10.82
N VAL A 208 7.23 4.62 -10.62
CA VAL A 208 6.26 4.43 -11.69
C VAL A 208 6.06 5.71 -12.48
N PHE A 209 5.75 6.83 -11.83
CA PHE A 209 5.41 8.07 -12.53
C PHE A 209 6.64 8.78 -13.11
N ALA A 210 7.80 8.75 -12.43
CA ALA A 210 9.05 9.30 -12.96
C ALA A 210 9.52 8.56 -14.23
N ARG A 211 9.43 7.23 -14.27
CA ARG A 211 9.74 6.44 -15.49
C ARG A 211 8.83 6.75 -16.68
N LYS A 212 7.66 7.36 -16.43
CA LYS A 212 6.68 7.72 -17.46
C LYS A 212 6.61 9.23 -17.73
N ASP A 213 7.57 10.00 -17.21
CA ASP A 213 7.63 11.46 -17.30
C ASP A 213 6.37 12.17 -16.75
N MET A 214 5.85 11.66 -15.63
CA MET A 214 4.65 12.18 -14.96
C MET A 214 4.98 12.90 -13.64
N TYR A 215 6.05 13.72 -13.63
CA TYR A 215 6.48 14.46 -12.43
C TYR A 215 5.41 15.43 -11.91
N TYR A 216 4.64 16.04 -12.81
CA TYR A 216 3.47 16.85 -12.44
C TYR A 216 2.43 16.08 -11.60
N PHE A 217 2.32 14.75 -11.76
CA PHE A 217 1.40 13.93 -10.96
C PHE A 217 2.05 13.48 -9.63
N VAL A 218 3.38 13.28 -9.62
CA VAL A 218 4.16 13.10 -8.38
C VAL A 218 4.08 14.33 -7.49
N ASN A 219 4.10 15.52 -8.11
CA ASN A 219 4.08 16.80 -7.42
C ASN A 219 2.66 17.21 -7.00
N TYR A 220 1.62 16.69 -7.65
CA TYR A 220 0.24 16.97 -7.28
C TYR A 220 -0.12 16.34 -5.92
N PRO A 221 -0.60 17.12 -4.92
CA PRO A 221 -1.04 16.58 -3.65
C PRO A 221 -2.34 15.80 -3.85
N PHE A 222 -2.55 14.76 -3.05
CA PHE A 222 -3.87 14.15 -2.95
C PHE A 222 -4.87 15.25 -2.52
N PRO A 223 -5.95 15.51 -3.30
CA PRO A 223 -6.77 16.71 -3.13
C PRO A 223 -7.78 16.54 -1.98
N LEU A 224 -7.26 16.28 -0.78
CA LEU A 224 -8.07 16.00 0.41
C LEU A 224 -9.02 17.14 0.76
N HIS A 225 -8.60 18.39 0.51
CA HIS A 225 -9.42 19.60 0.69
C HIS A 225 -10.67 19.62 -0.21
N ILE A 226 -10.62 18.98 -1.38
CA ILE A 226 -11.76 18.84 -2.30
C ILE A 226 -12.57 17.62 -1.88
N ILE A 227 -11.91 16.49 -1.68
CA ILE A 227 -12.55 15.20 -1.38
C ILE A 227 -13.37 15.26 -0.08
N ASP A 228 -12.87 15.89 0.98
CA ASP A 228 -13.59 16.01 2.26
C ASP A 228 -14.94 16.74 2.12
N THR A 229 -15.07 17.64 1.14
CA THR A 229 -16.35 18.34 0.88
C THR A 229 -17.42 17.43 0.30
N HIS A 230 -17.02 16.32 -0.33
CA HIS A 230 -17.91 15.33 -0.95
C HIS A 230 -18.22 14.15 -0.03
N ILE A 231 -17.71 14.13 1.21
CA ILE A 231 -18.00 13.05 2.18
C ILE A 231 -19.11 13.52 3.13
N ASN A 232 -20.24 12.82 3.14
CA ASN A 232 -21.32 13.09 4.08
C ASN A 232 -20.85 12.93 5.53
N GLY A 233 -21.16 13.90 6.40
CA GLY A 233 -20.66 13.93 7.78
C GLY A 233 -21.23 12.87 8.72
N GLU A 234 -22.37 12.28 8.36
CA GLU A 234 -23.09 11.30 9.19
C GLU A 234 -22.99 9.90 8.59
N THR A 235 -23.27 9.77 7.29
CA THR A 235 -23.27 8.47 6.61
C THR A 235 -21.89 8.06 6.10
N PHE A 236 -20.96 9.02 5.97
CA PHE A 236 -19.66 8.85 5.31
C PHE A 236 -19.73 8.42 3.84
N ASP A 237 -20.90 8.61 3.22
CA ASP A 237 -21.06 8.38 1.79
C ASP A 237 -20.34 9.45 0.98
N TYR A 238 -19.66 9.00 -0.06
CA TYR A 238 -19.02 9.88 -1.04
C TYR A 238 -20.04 10.26 -2.11
N VAL A 239 -20.39 11.54 -2.17
CA VAL A 239 -21.40 12.07 -3.09
C VAL A 239 -20.81 13.22 -3.91
N ALA A 240 -20.49 12.93 -5.16
CA ALA A 240 -20.09 13.94 -6.14
C ALA A 240 -21.31 14.62 -6.77
N SER A 241 -21.22 15.92 -7.03
CA SER A 241 -22.26 16.66 -7.76
C SER A 241 -22.40 16.16 -9.19
N VAL A 242 -23.57 16.38 -9.80
CA VAL A 242 -23.83 16.03 -11.21
C VAL A 242 -22.79 16.66 -12.13
N GLU A 243 -22.46 17.93 -11.90
CA GLU A 243 -21.45 18.67 -12.66
C GLU A 243 -20.07 18.03 -12.52
N SER A 244 -19.67 17.67 -11.30
CA SER A 244 -18.41 16.99 -11.04
C SER A 244 -18.31 15.63 -11.73
N LYS A 245 -19.42 14.86 -11.76
CA LYS A 245 -19.50 13.59 -12.49
C LYS A 245 -19.33 13.82 -13.99
N ARG A 246 -20.04 14.81 -14.56
CA ARG A 246 -19.96 15.17 -15.98
C ARG A 246 -18.55 15.60 -16.39
N ASP A 247 -17.92 16.47 -15.61
CA ASP A 247 -16.55 16.96 -15.87
C ASP A 247 -15.54 15.80 -15.88
N TYR A 248 -15.66 14.88 -14.92
CA TYR A 248 -14.81 13.69 -14.86
C TYR A 248 -14.99 12.75 -16.05
N LEU A 249 -16.25 12.44 -16.43
CA LEU A 249 -16.54 11.57 -17.56
C LEU A 249 -16.14 12.18 -18.90
N THR A 250 -16.38 13.48 -19.08
CA THR A 250 -15.95 14.23 -20.26
C THR A 250 -14.42 14.19 -20.41
N PHE A 251 -13.71 14.33 -19.29
CA PHE A 251 -12.26 14.19 -19.27
C PHE A 251 -11.79 12.77 -19.65
N LEU A 252 -12.43 11.72 -19.13
CA LEU A 252 -12.11 10.34 -19.50
C LEU A 252 -12.44 10.01 -20.96
N ALA A 253 -13.50 10.59 -21.52
CA ALA A 253 -13.91 10.39 -22.91
C ALA A 253 -12.86 10.88 -23.93
N GLU A 254 -11.92 11.73 -23.53
CA GLU A 254 -10.76 12.06 -24.37
C GLU A 254 -9.82 10.85 -24.60
N PHE A 255 -9.84 9.87 -23.70
CA PHE A 255 -8.93 8.72 -23.70
C PHE A 255 -9.60 7.43 -24.19
N THR A 256 -10.86 7.18 -23.82
CA THR A 256 -11.58 5.94 -24.14
C THR A 256 -12.96 6.23 -24.71
N THR A 257 -13.42 5.36 -25.62
CA THR A 257 -14.78 5.38 -26.19
C THR A 257 -15.61 4.18 -25.72
N ASN A 258 -15.07 3.36 -24.81
CA ASN A 258 -15.78 2.20 -24.29
C ASN A 258 -16.80 2.65 -23.22
N ALA A 259 -18.07 2.36 -23.45
CA ALA A 259 -19.15 2.70 -22.51
C ALA A 259 -18.93 2.15 -21.09
N GLN A 260 -18.31 0.98 -20.95
CA GLN A 260 -17.99 0.39 -19.64
C GLN A 260 -16.92 1.18 -18.88
N ASP A 261 -16.06 1.92 -19.59
CA ASP A 261 -15.05 2.79 -18.98
C ASP A 261 -15.62 4.17 -18.60
N LEU A 262 -16.78 4.54 -19.16
CA LEU A 262 -17.43 5.84 -19.01
C LEU A 262 -18.59 5.82 -17.99
N GLN A 263 -18.51 4.93 -17.00
CA GLN A 263 -19.43 4.91 -15.85
C GLN A 263 -18.78 5.61 -14.66
N TYR A 264 -19.42 6.64 -14.09
CA TYR A 264 -18.88 7.31 -12.90
C TYR A 264 -19.01 6.42 -11.66
N ASP A 265 -20.20 5.90 -11.41
CA ASP A 265 -20.48 4.99 -10.30
C ASP A 265 -20.49 3.54 -10.82
N PRO A 266 -19.61 2.65 -10.34
CA PRO A 266 -19.66 1.25 -10.74
C PRO A 266 -20.90 0.55 -10.17
N ASP A 267 -21.56 -0.28 -10.98
CA ASP A 267 -22.67 -1.12 -10.49
C ASP A 267 -22.15 -2.16 -9.49
N LEU A 268 -22.43 -1.95 -8.20
CA LEU A 268 -21.99 -2.81 -7.12
C LEU A 268 -22.62 -4.21 -7.13
N CYS A 269 -23.69 -4.41 -7.90
CA CYS A 269 -24.36 -5.69 -8.05
C CYS A 269 -23.87 -6.50 -9.26
N THR A 270 -23.39 -5.85 -10.33
CA THR A 270 -23.04 -6.53 -11.59
C THR A 270 -21.61 -6.30 -12.08
N PHE A 271 -20.76 -5.55 -11.35
CA PHE A 271 -19.38 -5.25 -11.76
C PHE A 271 -18.55 -6.49 -12.14
N TYR A 272 -18.85 -7.66 -11.57
CA TYR A 272 -18.12 -8.91 -11.82
C TYR A 272 -18.45 -9.54 -13.18
N GLU A 273 -19.52 -9.10 -13.86
CA GLU A 273 -19.94 -9.57 -15.18
C GLU A 273 -19.12 -8.95 -16.32
N GLN A 274 -18.30 -7.95 -15.99
CA GLN A 274 -17.45 -7.25 -16.95
C GLN A 274 -16.37 -8.17 -17.55
N SER A 275 -15.95 -7.83 -18.76
CA SER A 275 -14.84 -8.47 -19.46
C SER A 275 -13.74 -7.47 -19.78
N VAL A 276 -12.50 -7.96 -19.81
CA VAL A 276 -11.30 -7.17 -20.14
C VAL A 276 -10.64 -7.67 -21.42
N VAL A 277 -9.93 -6.79 -22.11
CA VAL A 277 -9.11 -7.13 -23.30
C VAL A 277 -7.67 -6.77 -22.98
N PHE A 278 -6.73 -7.68 -23.25
CA PHE A 278 -5.31 -7.40 -23.08
C PHE A 278 -4.73 -6.77 -24.34
N TYR A 279 -3.94 -5.72 -24.18
CA TYR A 279 -3.29 -5.00 -25.26
C TYR A 279 -1.78 -5.10 -25.15
N SER A 280 -1.09 -5.20 -26.30
CA SER A 280 0.37 -5.12 -26.33
C SER A 280 0.82 -3.72 -25.90
N PRO A 281 1.75 -3.58 -24.96
CA PRO A 281 2.26 -2.27 -24.56
C PRO A 281 3.12 -1.62 -25.67
N ASN A 282 3.63 -2.42 -26.62
CA ASN A 282 4.41 -1.94 -27.76
C ASN A 282 3.53 -1.41 -28.90
N THR A 283 2.56 -2.22 -29.35
CA THR A 283 1.77 -1.94 -30.56
C THR A 283 0.38 -1.41 -30.27
N HIS A 284 -0.10 -1.56 -29.02
CA HIS A 284 -1.46 -1.24 -28.58
C HIS A 284 -2.56 -2.06 -29.25
N ILE A 285 -2.19 -3.12 -29.98
CA ILE A 285 -3.11 -4.07 -30.60
C ILE A 285 -3.59 -5.07 -29.53
N ALA A 286 -4.86 -5.47 -29.62
CA ALA A 286 -5.44 -6.47 -28.74
C ALA A 286 -4.77 -7.84 -28.93
N MET A 287 -4.30 -8.43 -27.84
CA MET A 287 -3.71 -9.76 -27.76
C MET A 287 -4.75 -10.84 -27.44
N THR A 288 -5.94 -10.44 -26.98
CA THR A 288 -7.06 -11.35 -26.64
C THR A 288 -8.38 -10.80 -27.17
N GLY A 289 -9.39 -11.66 -27.28
CA GLY A 289 -10.78 -11.20 -27.28
C GLY A 289 -11.22 -10.73 -25.87
N PRO A 290 -12.51 -10.42 -25.67
CA PRO A 290 -13.07 -10.16 -24.35
C PRO A 290 -12.86 -11.36 -23.42
N VAL A 291 -12.27 -11.10 -22.24
CA VAL A 291 -11.98 -12.10 -21.21
C VAL A 291 -12.80 -11.77 -19.97
N PRO A 292 -13.72 -12.64 -19.51
CA PRO A 292 -14.49 -12.40 -18.30
C PRO A 292 -13.60 -12.18 -17.07
N LEU A 293 -14.04 -11.32 -16.16
CA LEU A 293 -13.31 -11.07 -14.91
C LEU A 293 -13.20 -12.35 -14.07
N THR A 294 -14.29 -13.11 -13.97
CA THR A 294 -14.34 -14.43 -13.31
C THR A 294 -15.23 -15.39 -14.10
N THR A 295 -15.05 -16.69 -13.91
CA THR A 295 -15.84 -17.73 -14.58
C THR A 295 -16.13 -18.89 -13.62
N SER A 296 -17.18 -19.67 -13.89
CA SER A 296 -17.50 -20.88 -13.11
C SER A 296 -16.35 -21.92 -13.10
N ASN A 297 -15.52 -21.91 -14.14
CA ASN A 297 -14.39 -22.83 -14.28
C ASN A 297 -13.08 -22.29 -13.66
N GLY A 298 -13.10 -21.07 -13.10
CA GLY A 298 -11.94 -20.45 -12.46
C GLY A 298 -10.82 -20.04 -13.43
N THR A 299 -11.16 -19.70 -14.68
CA THR A 299 -10.22 -19.32 -15.75
C THR A 299 -10.29 -17.84 -16.16
N GLY A 300 -11.17 -17.05 -15.54
CA GLY A 300 -11.29 -15.61 -15.75
C GLY A 300 -10.05 -14.85 -15.27
N PHE A 301 -9.97 -13.57 -15.58
CA PHE A 301 -8.78 -12.76 -15.31
C PHE A 301 -8.41 -12.69 -13.82
N ALA A 302 -9.39 -12.55 -12.93
CA ALA A 302 -9.12 -12.50 -11.50
C ALA A 302 -8.90 -13.89 -10.89
N ASP A 303 -9.25 -14.96 -11.61
CA ASP A 303 -9.24 -16.33 -11.11
C ASP A 303 -7.82 -16.93 -11.05
N ARG A 304 -7.63 -17.92 -10.17
CA ARG A 304 -6.31 -18.54 -9.95
C ARG A 304 -5.74 -19.27 -11.17
N LYS A 305 -6.61 -19.83 -12.03
CA LYS A 305 -6.20 -20.63 -13.20
C LYS A 305 -6.35 -19.85 -14.51
N PHE A 306 -6.21 -18.52 -14.45
CA PHE A 306 -6.32 -17.64 -15.62
C PHE A 306 -5.64 -18.22 -16.85
N LYS A 307 -6.42 -18.40 -17.90
CA LYS A 307 -5.97 -18.87 -19.21
C LYS A 307 -6.99 -18.46 -20.26
N THR A 308 -6.53 -17.82 -21.32
CA THR A 308 -7.40 -17.36 -22.40
C THR A 308 -6.77 -17.61 -23.77
N LYS A 309 -7.60 -17.61 -24.83
CA LYS A 309 -7.15 -17.79 -26.21
C LYS A 309 -6.39 -16.55 -26.69
N SER A 310 -5.23 -16.77 -27.30
CA SER A 310 -4.43 -15.71 -27.92
C SER A 310 -5.01 -15.27 -29.26
N LEU A 311 -4.95 -13.98 -29.57
CA LEU A 311 -5.10 -13.41 -30.91
C LEU A 311 -3.74 -13.18 -31.60
N GLY A 312 -2.64 -13.55 -30.95
CA GLY A 312 -1.26 -13.31 -31.40
C GLY A 312 -0.60 -12.14 -30.66
N TYR A 313 0.68 -12.30 -30.34
CA TYR A 313 1.54 -11.26 -29.77
C TYR A 313 3.00 -11.64 -29.99
N ARG A 314 3.85 -10.63 -30.21
CA ARG A 314 5.29 -10.83 -30.41
C ARG A 314 6.08 -10.19 -29.29
N LEU A 315 7.07 -10.92 -28.77
CA LEU A 315 8.15 -10.39 -27.93
C LEU A 315 9.24 -9.82 -28.83
N ASN A 316 9.75 -8.64 -28.51
CA ASN A 316 10.68 -7.91 -29.35
C ASN A 316 12.14 -8.23 -29.06
N VAL A 317 12.48 -8.46 -27.78
CA VAL A 317 13.87 -8.64 -27.33
C VAL A 317 14.09 -9.96 -26.61
N LEU A 318 13.07 -10.45 -25.90
CA LEU A 318 13.05 -11.79 -25.33
C LEU A 318 12.84 -12.83 -26.43
N ASN A 319 13.57 -13.94 -26.26
CA ASN A 319 13.74 -15.10 -27.15
C ASN A 319 12.80 -15.23 -28.37
N GLU A 320 13.26 -14.78 -29.54
CA GLU A 320 12.56 -14.92 -30.83
C GLU A 320 12.44 -16.36 -31.36
N GLN A 321 13.04 -17.35 -30.68
CA GLN A 321 13.07 -18.74 -31.16
C GLN A 321 11.76 -19.50 -30.94
N TYR A 322 10.90 -19.01 -30.03
CA TYR A 322 9.61 -19.63 -29.73
C TYR A 322 8.51 -18.76 -30.36
N GLY A 323 7.65 -19.38 -31.17
CA GLY A 323 6.52 -18.68 -31.80
C GLY A 323 5.42 -18.36 -30.79
N ASP A 324 4.47 -17.53 -31.21
CA ASP A 324 3.35 -17.09 -30.39
C ASP A 324 2.63 -18.26 -29.69
N SER A 325 2.46 -18.16 -28.37
CA SER A 325 1.67 -19.13 -27.63
C SER A 325 0.20 -19.08 -28.05
N TYR A 326 -0.41 -20.25 -28.26
CA TYR A 326 -1.84 -20.37 -28.53
C TYR A 326 -2.71 -19.84 -27.36
N TYR A 327 -2.19 -19.89 -26.14
CA TYR A 327 -2.87 -19.43 -24.93
C TYR A 327 -2.07 -18.36 -24.19
N ILE A 328 -2.76 -17.36 -23.66
CA ILE A 328 -2.19 -16.36 -22.78
C ILE A 328 -2.48 -16.74 -21.32
N SER A 329 -1.42 -16.78 -20.52
CA SER A 329 -1.44 -17.01 -19.07
C SER A 329 -0.81 -15.81 -18.34
N PHE A 330 -0.82 -15.82 -17.00
CA PHE A 330 -0.13 -14.78 -16.24
C PHE A 330 1.38 -14.76 -16.49
N ASP A 331 2.02 -15.90 -16.73
CA ASP A 331 3.45 -15.96 -17.04
C ASP A 331 3.74 -15.25 -18.38
N GLU A 332 2.92 -15.51 -19.39
CA GLU A 332 3.04 -14.87 -20.71
C GLU A 332 2.83 -13.36 -20.65
N LEU A 333 1.82 -12.88 -19.92
CA LEU A 333 1.60 -11.45 -19.74
C LEU A 333 2.77 -10.77 -18.99
N ARG A 334 3.39 -11.44 -18.01
CA ARG A 334 4.57 -10.91 -17.30
C ARG A 334 5.79 -10.83 -18.21
N LYS A 335 5.99 -11.83 -19.09
CA LYS A 335 7.03 -11.77 -20.13
C LYS A 335 6.77 -10.61 -21.09
N VAL A 336 5.53 -10.35 -21.49
CA VAL A 336 5.18 -9.19 -22.34
C VAL A 336 5.55 -7.86 -21.69
N ILE A 337 5.26 -7.67 -20.39
CA ILE A 337 5.65 -6.43 -19.68
C ILE A 337 7.16 -6.33 -19.53
N LEU A 338 7.83 -7.43 -19.18
CA LEU A 338 9.28 -7.45 -19.04
C LEU A 338 9.97 -7.16 -20.37
N ASP A 339 9.53 -7.80 -21.46
CA ASP A 339 10.03 -7.54 -22.82
C ASP A 339 9.88 -6.06 -23.20
N TYR A 340 8.74 -5.45 -22.83
CA TYR A 340 8.53 -4.02 -23.02
C TYR A 340 9.55 -3.18 -22.26
N ASP A 341 9.76 -3.43 -20.97
CA ASP A 341 10.68 -2.64 -20.13
C ASP A 341 12.17 -2.92 -20.44
N LEU A 342 12.52 -4.04 -21.05
CA LEU A 342 13.88 -4.39 -21.50
C LEU A 342 14.36 -3.59 -22.72
N GLN A 343 13.46 -2.99 -23.49
CA GLN A 343 13.81 -2.25 -24.70
C GLN A 343 14.46 -0.90 -24.38
N SER A 344 15.62 -0.61 -24.98
CA SER A 344 16.27 0.71 -24.84
C SER A 344 15.44 1.82 -25.52
N PRO A 345 15.36 3.05 -24.95
CA PRO A 345 16.03 3.56 -23.76
C PRO A 345 15.21 3.45 -22.46
N ARG A 346 14.34 2.45 -22.32
CA ARG A 346 13.45 2.32 -21.16
C ARG A 346 14.19 1.89 -19.89
N LEU A 347 13.55 2.19 -18.77
CA LEU A 347 14.00 1.83 -17.43
C LEU A 347 13.17 0.67 -16.89
N LEU A 348 13.87 -0.34 -16.36
CA LEU A 348 13.26 -1.43 -15.60
C LEU A 348 12.53 -0.87 -14.38
N GLU A 349 11.35 -1.41 -14.11
CA GLU A 349 10.60 -1.05 -12.89
C GLU A 349 11.37 -1.32 -11.61
N GLY A 350 11.22 -0.39 -10.66
CA GLY A 350 11.89 -0.43 -9.37
C GLY A 350 13.33 0.09 -9.39
N ILE A 351 13.86 0.51 -10.56
CA ILE A 351 15.23 1.03 -10.62
C ILE A 351 15.36 2.35 -9.85
N LEU A 352 14.40 3.27 -9.95
CA LEU A 352 14.42 4.54 -9.23
C LEU A 352 14.06 4.32 -7.76
N LYS A 353 13.16 3.37 -7.46
CA LYS A 353 12.89 2.97 -6.07
C LYS A 353 14.16 2.59 -5.31
N ASN A 354 15.10 1.92 -5.97
CA ASN A 354 16.29 1.36 -5.32
C ASN A 354 17.60 2.15 -5.56
N TYR A 355 17.67 2.95 -6.62
CA TYR A 355 18.89 3.64 -7.06
C TYR A 355 18.67 5.11 -7.47
N SER A 356 17.55 5.72 -7.08
CA SER A 356 17.32 7.14 -7.31
C SER A 356 18.31 8.01 -6.56
N ASN A 357 18.92 8.98 -7.26
CA ASN A 357 19.76 10.00 -6.62
C ASN A 357 18.93 10.99 -5.79
N THR A 358 17.66 11.16 -6.14
CA THR A 358 16.73 12.03 -5.44
C THR A 358 16.18 11.36 -4.19
N LEU A 359 15.71 10.11 -4.26
CA LEU A 359 15.03 9.44 -3.15
C LEU A 359 15.96 8.70 -2.19
N CYS A 360 16.98 8.03 -2.71
CA CYS A 360 17.79 7.12 -1.91
C CYS A 360 18.84 7.85 -1.07
N SER A 361 19.45 7.10 -0.14
CA SER A 361 20.55 7.58 0.69
C SER A 361 21.69 8.16 -0.16
N PRO A 362 22.31 9.28 0.27
CA PRO A 362 23.46 9.88 -0.41
C PRO A 362 24.62 8.92 -0.65
N MET A 363 24.71 7.80 0.08
CA MET A 363 25.70 6.76 -0.16
C MET A 363 25.58 6.10 -1.55
N PHE A 364 24.40 6.17 -2.17
CA PHE A 364 24.15 5.63 -3.51
C PHE A 364 24.35 6.64 -4.63
N LYS A 365 24.76 7.89 -4.34
CA LYS A 365 24.90 8.99 -5.32
C LYS A 365 25.76 8.71 -6.56
N ASN A 366 26.66 7.72 -6.47
CA ASN A 366 27.56 7.34 -7.55
C ASN A 366 26.97 6.21 -8.43
N ARG A 367 25.74 5.76 -8.15
CA ARG A 367 25.05 4.71 -8.90
C ARG A 367 24.12 5.37 -9.91
N ASP A 368 24.44 5.20 -11.19
CA ASP A 368 23.60 5.68 -12.28
C ASP A 368 22.47 4.66 -12.57
N PRO A 369 21.19 5.02 -12.29
CA PRO A 369 20.07 4.11 -12.49
C PRO A 369 19.87 3.73 -13.96
N GLU A 370 20.13 4.63 -14.91
CA GLU A 370 19.99 4.34 -16.34
C GLU A 370 21.01 3.29 -16.77
N ARG A 371 22.27 3.47 -16.35
CA ARG A 371 23.34 2.52 -16.62
C ARG A 371 23.08 1.17 -15.98
N ILE A 372 22.62 1.12 -14.73
CA ILE A 372 22.30 -0.15 -14.06
C ILE A 372 21.17 -0.87 -14.79
N SER A 373 20.08 -0.16 -15.12
CA SER A 373 18.95 -0.71 -15.88
C SER A 373 19.41 -1.29 -17.22
N TYR A 374 20.23 -0.55 -17.98
CA TYR A 374 20.76 -0.99 -19.26
C TYR A 374 21.57 -2.30 -19.16
N HIS A 375 22.48 -2.40 -18.17
CA HIS A 375 23.30 -3.60 -18.00
C HIS A 375 22.45 -4.80 -17.58
N LEU A 376 21.49 -4.62 -16.68
CA LEU A 376 20.56 -5.68 -16.28
C LEU A 376 19.73 -6.17 -17.47
N ALA A 377 19.20 -5.24 -18.27
CA ALA A 377 18.41 -5.59 -19.44
C ALA A 377 19.22 -6.38 -20.47
N ARG A 378 20.43 -5.89 -20.79
CA ARG A 378 21.35 -6.56 -21.69
C ARG A 378 21.73 -7.96 -21.21
N ASP A 379 22.04 -8.11 -19.93
CA ASP A 379 22.44 -9.39 -19.35
C ASP A 379 21.28 -10.40 -19.43
N LEU A 380 20.04 -9.98 -19.16
CA LEU A 380 18.85 -10.84 -19.26
C LEU A 380 18.51 -11.21 -20.71
N ILE A 381 18.57 -10.26 -21.65
CA ILE A 381 18.39 -10.54 -23.08
C ILE A 381 19.39 -11.59 -23.56
N ASN A 382 20.66 -11.46 -23.17
CA ASN A 382 21.71 -12.41 -23.50
C ASN A 382 21.44 -13.81 -22.92
N VAL A 383 20.95 -13.91 -21.69
CA VAL A 383 20.57 -15.19 -21.07
C VAL A 383 19.37 -15.82 -21.78
N SER A 384 18.38 -15.00 -22.16
CA SER A 384 17.16 -15.49 -22.83
C SER A 384 17.44 -16.13 -24.20
N ARG A 385 18.49 -15.70 -24.90
CA ARG A 385 18.88 -16.17 -26.24
C ARG A 385 19.78 -17.42 -26.22
N ARG A 386 20.27 -17.85 -25.05
CA ARG A 386 21.13 -19.04 -24.94
C ARG A 386 20.28 -20.31 -25.12
N PRO A 387 20.77 -21.31 -25.87
CA PRO A 387 20.12 -22.61 -25.95
C PRO A 387 19.93 -23.23 -24.56
N VAL A 388 18.83 -23.95 -24.35
CA VAL A 388 18.64 -24.69 -23.11
C VAL A 388 19.45 -25.99 -23.18
N ASP A 389 20.44 -26.16 -22.31
CA ASP A 389 21.35 -27.32 -22.31
C ASP A 389 20.66 -28.66 -21.97
N SER A 390 19.39 -28.65 -21.54
CA SER A 390 18.65 -29.85 -21.16
C SER A 390 17.87 -30.45 -22.34
N PRO A 391 18.12 -31.71 -22.75
CA PRO A 391 17.38 -32.42 -23.79
C PRO A 391 15.87 -32.55 -23.52
N ALA A 392 15.46 -32.52 -22.24
CA ALA A 392 14.05 -32.63 -21.83
C ALA A 392 13.26 -31.31 -21.92
N LEU A 393 13.94 -30.17 -22.08
CA LEU A 393 13.33 -28.83 -22.11
C LEU A 393 13.36 -28.18 -23.51
N LYS A 394 13.82 -28.92 -24.54
CA LYS A 394 13.98 -28.40 -25.90
C LYS A 394 12.67 -28.08 -26.62
N SER A 395 11.52 -28.51 -26.09
CA SER A 395 10.21 -28.40 -26.75
C SER A 395 9.28 -27.32 -26.20
N SER A 396 9.62 -26.66 -25.08
CA SER A 396 8.77 -25.65 -24.45
C SER A 396 9.56 -24.41 -24.06
N GLU A 397 8.99 -23.23 -24.36
CA GLU A 397 9.55 -21.95 -23.93
C GLU A 397 9.72 -21.91 -22.40
N PRO A 398 10.86 -21.45 -21.86
CA PRO A 398 11.06 -21.35 -20.42
C PRO A 398 10.08 -20.35 -19.80
N CYS A 399 9.57 -20.66 -18.60
CA CYS A 399 8.77 -19.71 -17.85
C CYS A 399 9.64 -18.54 -17.34
N LEU A 400 9.00 -17.43 -16.94
CA LEU A 400 9.73 -16.26 -16.45
C LEU A 400 10.65 -16.60 -15.27
N GLN A 401 10.18 -17.43 -14.32
CA GLN A 401 10.97 -17.86 -13.17
C GLN A 401 12.28 -18.55 -13.59
N GLU A 402 12.22 -19.44 -14.58
CA GLU A 402 13.40 -20.14 -15.08
C GLU A 402 14.39 -19.18 -15.73
N LEU A 403 13.91 -18.20 -16.52
CA LEU A 403 14.76 -17.18 -17.12
C LEU A 403 15.51 -16.37 -16.06
N LEU A 404 14.82 -15.97 -14.99
CA LEU A 404 15.44 -15.20 -13.90
C LEU A 404 16.43 -16.05 -13.09
N VAL A 405 16.12 -17.31 -12.82
CA VAL A 405 17.04 -18.23 -12.12
C VAL A 405 18.33 -18.40 -12.92
N ARG A 406 18.23 -18.65 -14.24
CA ARG A 406 19.41 -18.81 -15.12
C ARG A 406 20.34 -17.60 -15.09
N LEU A 407 19.78 -16.39 -15.00
CA LEU A 407 20.56 -15.16 -14.87
C LEU A 407 21.31 -15.11 -13.53
N THR A 408 20.64 -15.46 -12.43
CA THR A 408 21.21 -15.38 -11.07
C THR A 408 22.17 -16.51 -10.71
N SER A 409 22.08 -17.67 -11.37
CA SER A 409 22.96 -18.82 -11.14
C SER A 409 24.38 -18.64 -11.71
N GLY A 410 24.62 -17.63 -12.55
CA GLY A 410 25.97 -17.25 -12.94
C GLY A 410 26.76 -16.72 -11.75
N LYS A 411 28.07 -17.03 -11.64
CA LYS A 411 29.00 -16.49 -10.61
C LYS A 411 29.23 -14.97 -10.79
N SER A 412 28.18 -14.17 -10.68
CA SER A 412 28.21 -12.72 -10.85
C SER A 412 28.06 -12.04 -9.51
N ASN A 413 28.95 -11.09 -9.21
CA ASN A 413 28.85 -10.20 -8.05
C ASN A 413 27.61 -9.28 -8.09
N ARG A 414 26.72 -9.44 -9.10
CA ARG A 414 25.50 -8.65 -9.31
C ARG A 414 24.20 -9.40 -9.01
N SER A 415 24.27 -10.64 -8.53
CA SER A 415 23.08 -11.48 -8.28
C SER A 415 22.05 -10.84 -7.34
N THR A 416 22.51 -10.05 -6.35
CA THR A 416 21.64 -9.27 -5.45
C THR A 416 20.85 -8.19 -6.20
N VAL A 417 21.52 -7.41 -7.05
CA VAL A 417 20.89 -6.33 -7.83
C VAL A 417 19.91 -6.91 -8.86
N GLN A 418 20.31 -7.99 -9.53
CA GLN A 418 19.44 -8.73 -10.44
C GLN A 418 18.19 -9.22 -9.72
N SER A 419 18.34 -9.83 -8.54
CA SER A 419 17.21 -10.33 -7.76
C SER A 419 16.30 -9.19 -7.30
N LEU A 420 16.86 -8.09 -6.83
CA LEU A 420 16.13 -6.93 -6.32
C LEU A 420 15.24 -6.27 -7.38
N ILE A 421 15.72 -6.18 -8.63
CA ILE A 421 15.01 -5.50 -9.72
C ILE A 421 14.15 -6.46 -10.56
N LEU A 422 14.63 -7.68 -10.84
CA LEU A 422 13.97 -8.57 -11.79
C LEU A 422 12.99 -9.55 -11.13
N ARG A 423 13.24 -10.03 -9.89
CA ARG A 423 12.26 -10.93 -9.22
C ARG A 423 10.88 -10.29 -9.02
N PRO A 424 10.74 -8.97 -8.76
CA PRO A 424 9.42 -8.33 -8.71
C PRO A 424 8.53 -8.58 -9.94
N TYR A 425 9.10 -8.80 -11.14
CA TYR A 425 8.34 -9.13 -12.36
C TYR A 425 7.50 -10.41 -12.25
N LEU A 426 7.86 -11.32 -11.33
CA LEU A 426 7.07 -12.53 -11.06
C LEU A 426 5.73 -12.24 -10.39
N ARG A 427 5.59 -11.06 -9.77
CA ARG A 427 4.38 -10.62 -9.07
C ARG A 427 3.80 -9.35 -9.67
N PHE A 428 4.25 -8.96 -10.85
CA PHE A 428 3.78 -7.76 -11.51
C PHE A 428 2.26 -7.77 -11.67
N ASN A 429 1.67 -6.62 -11.41
CA ASN A 429 0.26 -6.40 -11.70
C ASN A 429 0.04 -6.33 -13.22
N LEU A 430 -0.95 -7.09 -13.69
CA LEU A 430 -1.24 -7.26 -15.11
C LEU A 430 -2.46 -6.47 -15.56
N ILE A 431 -3.14 -5.78 -14.63
CA ILE A 431 -4.33 -4.97 -14.91
C ILE A 431 -3.99 -3.82 -15.87
N SER A 432 -2.77 -3.30 -15.84
CA SER A 432 -2.33 -2.23 -16.76
C SER A 432 -2.39 -2.61 -18.23
N LEU A 433 -2.18 -3.89 -18.56
CA LEU A 433 -2.34 -4.39 -19.93
C LEU A 433 -3.80 -4.42 -20.40
N THR A 434 -4.77 -4.26 -19.50
CA THR A 434 -6.21 -4.24 -19.86
C THR A 434 -6.72 -2.87 -20.30
N VAL A 435 -5.83 -1.87 -20.29
CA VAL A 435 -6.10 -0.49 -20.72
C VAL A 435 -5.24 -0.21 -21.95
N CYS A 436 -5.88 -0.05 -23.11
CA CYS A 436 -5.17 0.29 -24.34
C CYS A 436 -4.41 1.61 -24.16
N LYS A 437 -3.12 1.64 -24.49
CA LYS A 437 -2.21 2.79 -24.26
C LYS A 437 -2.10 3.21 -22.78
N GLY A 438 -2.45 2.30 -21.86
CA GLY A 438 -2.44 2.55 -20.42
C GLY A 438 -1.04 2.80 -19.85
N VAL A 439 -1.00 3.46 -18.70
CA VAL A 439 0.20 3.57 -17.86
C VAL A 439 0.46 2.21 -17.20
N ASN A 440 1.62 1.61 -17.52
CA ASN A 440 2.05 0.37 -16.87
C ASN A 440 2.46 0.62 -15.41
N ILE A 441 1.86 -0.14 -14.50
CA ILE A 441 2.16 -0.19 -13.07
C ILE A 441 2.42 -1.65 -12.72
N GLY A 442 3.61 -1.97 -12.22
CA GLY A 442 3.95 -3.31 -11.78
C GLY A 442 3.68 -3.59 -10.31
N GLU A 443 3.57 -2.56 -9.46
CA GLU A 443 3.12 -2.73 -8.07
C GLU A 443 1.71 -3.33 -8.01
N ASP A 444 1.51 -4.28 -7.11
CA ASP A 444 0.23 -4.93 -6.90
C ASP A 444 -0.70 -4.00 -6.12
N LEU A 445 -1.37 -3.10 -6.85
CA LEU A 445 -2.32 -2.15 -6.29
C LEU A 445 -3.52 -2.82 -5.62
N VAL A 446 -3.88 -4.04 -6.03
CA VAL A 446 -4.92 -4.82 -5.32
C VAL A 446 -4.40 -5.15 -3.92
N ASP A 447 -3.19 -5.69 -3.82
CA ASP A 447 -2.57 -5.96 -2.52
C ASP A 447 -2.35 -4.67 -1.69
N CYS A 448 -2.03 -3.54 -2.33
CA CYS A 448 -1.94 -2.25 -1.63
C CYS A 448 -3.27 -1.86 -0.95
N VAL A 449 -4.39 -1.98 -1.65
CA VAL A 449 -5.72 -1.71 -1.08
C VAL A 449 -6.07 -2.69 0.04
N PHE A 450 -5.70 -3.97 -0.09
CA PHE A 450 -5.94 -4.96 0.98
C PHE A 450 -5.12 -4.65 2.24
N ARG A 451 -3.84 -4.29 2.10
CA ARG A 451 -3.00 -3.89 3.23
C ARG A 451 -3.59 -2.67 3.92
N GLN A 452 -3.99 -1.67 3.15
CA GLN A 452 -4.63 -0.47 3.70
C GLN A 452 -6.01 -0.76 4.31
N GLY A 453 -6.76 -1.72 3.77
CA GLY A 453 -8.02 -2.17 4.34
C GLY A 453 -7.91 -2.64 5.80
N ARG A 454 -6.82 -3.36 6.14
CA ARG A 454 -6.56 -3.79 7.53
C ARG A 454 -6.29 -2.61 8.47
N PHE A 455 -5.60 -1.58 7.99
CA PHE A 455 -5.40 -0.35 8.74
C PHE A 455 -6.72 0.41 8.93
N ILE A 456 -7.52 0.54 7.87
CA ILE A 456 -8.85 1.16 7.88
C ILE A 456 -9.77 0.47 8.89
N GLU A 457 -9.82 -0.86 8.90
CA GLU A 457 -10.64 -1.63 9.85
C GLU A 457 -10.27 -1.31 11.31
N LYS A 458 -8.97 -1.24 11.63
CA LYS A 458 -8.49 -0.83 12.96
C LYS A 458 -8.88 0.60 13.29
N MET A 459 -8.65 1.54 12.39
CA MET A 459 -9.01 2.96 12.60
C MET A 459 -10.51 3.14 12.82
N ASN A 460 -11.35 2.47 12.02
CA ASN A 460 -12.81 2.52 12.15
C ASN A 460 -13.29 1.85 13.44
N SER A 461 -12.63 0.79 13.91
CA SER A 461 -12.98 0.12 15.16
C SER A 461 -12.73 0.97 16.41
N MET A 462 -11.74 1.89 16.36
CA MET A 462 -11.49 2.85 17.45
C MET A 462 -12.53 3.97 17.51
N ASP A 463 -13.22 4.22 16.38
CA ASP A 463 -14.30 5.19 16.26
C ASP A 463 -13.95 6.64 16.69
N TRP A 464 -12.74 7.09 16.39
CA TRP A 464 -12.25 8.43 16.74
C TRP A 464 -13.12 9.58 16.23
N LEU A 465 -13.79 9.39 15.09
CA LEU A 465 -14.65 10.42 14.48
C LEU A 465 -15.82 10.83 15.38
N HIS A 466 -16.28 9.94 16.26
CA HIS A 466 -17.35 10.22 17.23
C HIS A 466 -16.80 10.61 18.61
N SER A 467 -15.47 10.73 18.76
CA SER A 467 -14.87 11.16 20.01
C SER A 467 -15.15 12.65 20.28
N PRO A 468 -15.68 13.01 21.47
CA PRO A 468 -15.85 14.42 21.84
C PRO A 468 -14.52 15.16 22.04
N VAL A 469 -13.40 14.42 22.12
CA VAL A 469 -12.05 14.92 22.34
C VAL A 469 -11.12 14.63 21.15
N ILE A 470 -11.70 14.50 19.95
CA ILE A 470 -10.96 14.17 18.72
C ILE A 470 -9.86 15.19 18.42
N LYS A 471 -10.12 16.49 18.60
CA LYS A 471 -9.14 17.55 18.30
C LYS A 471 -7.92 17.40 19.20
N GLU A 472 -8.13 17.17 20.48
CA GLU A 472 -7.07 16.95 21.45
C GLU A 472 -6.30 15.65 21.19
N GLY A 473 -7.02 14.57 20.86
CA GLY A 473 -6.41 13.29 20.51
C GLY A 473 -5.50 13.40 19.28
N VAL A 474 -5.98 14.05 18.22
CA VAL A 474 -5.21 14.30 16.99
C VAL A 474 -4.01 15.21 17.25
N MET A 475 -4.16 16.25 18.08
CA MET A 475 -3.03 17.11 18.47
C MET A 475 -1.93 16.34 19.21
N ASP A 476 -2.33 15.44 20.12
CA ASP A 476 -1.42 14.53 20.84
C ASP A 476 -0.66 13.61 19.85
N SER A 477 -1.39 12.98 18.94
CA SER A 477 -0.84 12.12 17.88
C SER A 477 0.11 12.87 16.94
N LEU A 478 -0.17 14.12 16.59
CA LEU A 478 0.72 14.96 15.79
C LEU A 478 2.06 15.21 16.52
N SER A 479 2.01 15.56 17.81
CA SER A 479 3.22 15.76 18.61
C SER A 479 4.08 14.49 18.67
N ARG A 480 3.42 13.34 18.85
CA ARG A 480 4.06 12.01 18.83
C ARG A 480 4.65 11.67 17.46
N TYR A 481 3.95 12.01 16.37
CA TYR A 481 4.46 11.81 15.01
C TYR A 481 5.69 12.66 14.72
N HIS A 482 5.73 13.93 15.12
CA HIS A 482 6.91 14.78 14.96
C HIS A 482 8.16 14.16 15.59
N ARG A 483 8.02 13.64 16.82
CA ARG A 483 9.09 12.93 17.52
C ARG A 483 9.47 11.63 16.83
N PHE A 484 8.47 10.85 16.42
CA PHE A 484 8.70 9.62 15.67
C PHE A 484 9.44 9.88 14.37
N PHE A 485 9.07 10.91 13.61
CA PHE A 485 9.76 11.30 12.38
C PHE A 485 11.21 11.71 12.66
N SER A 486 11.46 12.47 13.74
CA SER A 486 12.82 12.82 14.17
C SER A 486 13.66 11.57 14.50
N LEU A 487 13.08 10.57 15.18
CA LEU A 487 13.76 9.28 15.40
C LEU A 487 13.99 8.53 14.08
N LEU A 488 12.97 8.47 13.22
CA LEU A 488 12.99 7.72 11.98
C LEU A 488 13.99 8.28 10.95
N THR A 489 14.24 9.59 11.01
CA THR A 489 15.15 10.31 10.12
C THR A 489 16.51 10.61 10.74
N ASP A 490 16.77 10.17 11.97
CA ASP A 490 18.09 10.28 12.59
C ASP A 490 19.12 9.46 11.82
N ALA A 491 20.31 10.03 11.58
CA ALA A 491 21.37 9.37 10.83
C ALA A 491 21.92 8.11 11.52
N THR A 492 21.70 7.99 12.85
CA THR A 492 22.11 6.85 13.67
C THR A 492 21.06 5.75 13.77
N THR A 493 19.85 5.97 13.23
CA THR A 493 18.79 4.96 13.27
C THR A 493 19.06 3.86 12.25
N GLU A 494 19.65 2.76 12.73
CA GLU A 494 20.00 1.59 11.92
C GLU A 494 18.85 0.58 11.76
N ARG A 495 17.73 0.76 12.48
CA ARG A 495 16.60 -0.18 12.53
C ARG A 495 15.29 0.45 12.09
N MET A 496 14.44 -0.35 11.45
CA MET A 496 13.07 0.08 11.12
C MET A 496 12.23 0.24 12.38
N LEU A 497 11.56 1.39 12.48
CA LEU A 497 10.64 1.73 13.56
C LEU A 497 9.19 1.47 13.09
N VAL A 498 8.48 0.53 13.74
CA VAL A 498 7.08 0.07 13.49
C VAL A 498 5.96 0.91 14.16
N PRO A 499 5.41 1.98 13.57
CA PRO A 499 4.58 3.01 14.26
C PRO A 499 3.41 2.46 15.10
N THR A 500 2.98 3.19 16.14
CA THR A 500 1.65 2.96 16.75
C THR A 500 0.56 3.46 15.81
N LEU A 501 -0.67 2.99 16.00
CA LEU A 501 -1.79 3.25 15.08
C LEU A 501 -2.06 4.76 14.85
N ASP A 502 -1.91 5.58 15.89
CA ASP A 502 -2.03 7.03 15.84
C ASP A 502 -0.91 7.73 15.06
N ILE A 503 0.33 7.28 15.26
CA ILE A 503 1.52 7.78 14.57
C ILE A 503 1.45 7.39 13.09
N ASP A 504 0.95 6.18 12.81
CA ASP A 504 0.82 5.64 11.46
C ASP A 504 -0.23 6.42 10.66
N LEU A 505 -1.36 6.79 11.27
CA LEU A 505 -2.31 7.73 10.67
C LEU A 505 -1.64 9.04 10.25
N MET A 506 -0.84 9.65 11.13
CA MET A 506 -0.14 10.89 10.79
C MET A 506 0.89 10.68 9.69
N TRP A 507 1.59 9.55 9.71
CA TRP A 507 2.55 9.22 8.66
C TRP A 507 1.87 9.05 7.29
N HIS A 508 0.78 8.29 7.21
CA HIS A 508 -0.03 8.19 5.99
C HIS A 508 -0.53 9.56 5.53
N THR A 509 -1.00 10.39 6.46
CA THR A 509 -1.45 11.76 6.16
C THR A 509 -0.32 12.60 5.54
N HIS A 510 0.91 12.47 6.04
CA HIS A 510 2.08 13.16 5.49
C HIS A 510 2.39 12.70 4.06
N GLN A 511 2.23 11.39 3.78
CA GLN A 511 2.49 10.81 2.46
C GLN A 511 1.46 11.18 1.38
N LEU A 512 0.27 11.67 1.77
CA LEU A 512 -0.73 12.21 0.84
C LEU A 512 -0.25 13.47 0.10
N MET A 513 0.91 14.03 0.47
CA MET A 513 1.63 15.05 -0.29
C MET A 513 3.07 14.58 -0.53
N LEU A 514 3.27 13.75 -1.56
CA LEU A 514 4.57 13.13 -1.83
C LEU A 514 5.68 14.16 -2.04
N TYR A 515 5.41 15.27 -2.74
CA TYR A 515 6.38 16.36 -2.90
C TYR A 515 6.87 16.94 -1.56
N GLY A 516 5.95 17.22 -0.63
CA GLY A 516 6.27 17.73 0.70
C GLY A 516 7.01 16.69 1.54
N TYR A 517 6.54 15.44 1.51
CA TYR A 517 7.17 14.32 2.20
C TYR A 517 8.61 14.07 1.75
N ILE A 518 8.86 14.09 0.43
CA ILE A 518 10.22 13.98 -0.12
C ILE A 518 11.10 15.12 0.41
N ARG A 519 10.61 16.36 0.46
CA ARG A 519 11.39 17.51 0.95
C ARG A 519 11.72 17.40 2.44
N ASP A 520 10.75 17.03 3.26
CA ASP A 520 10.97 16.84 4.70
C ASP A 520 11.96 15.70 4.95
N CYS A 521 11.85 14.58 4.23
CA CYS A 521 12.82 13.49 4.30
C CYS A 521 14.23 13.91 3.83
N LYS A 522 14.33 14.64 2.71
CA LYS A 522 15.64 15.04 2.15
C LYS A 522 16.33 16.16 2.92
N SER A 523 15.56 16.96 3.65
CA SER A 523 16.07 17.99 4.56
C SER A 523 16.34 17.46 5.97
N SER A 524 16.00 16.20 6.24
CA SER A 524 16.27 15.53 7.52
C SER A 524 17.69 14.92 7.58
N PRO A 525 18.20 14.53 8.76
CA PRO A 525 19.56 13.98 8.91
C PRO A 525 19.89 12.75 8.05
N CYS A 526 18.92 11.86 7.78
CA CYS A 526 19.15 10.67 6.95
C CYS A 526 19.22 10.99 5.44
N GLN A 527 18.70 12.15 5.02
CA GLN A 527 18.65 12.62 3.64
C GLN A 527 18.15 11.57 2.63
N SER A 528 17.23 10.72 3.07
CA SER A 528 16.64 9.64 2.28
C SER A 528 15.15 9.62 2.52
N VAL A 529 14.38 9.37 1.46
CA VAL A 529 12.96 9.08 1.61
C VAL A 529 12.81 7.76 2.33
N ILE A 530 11.94 7.74 3.34
CA ILE A 530 11.63 6.52 4.08
C ILE A 530 10.40 5.90 3.43
N ASP A 531 10.54 4.66 2.97
CA ASP A 531 9.40 3.88 2.48
C ASP A 531 8.57 3.42 3.68
N HIS A 532 7.25 3.55 3.56
CA HIS A 532 6.32 2.84 4.42
C HIS A 532 6.16 1.44 3.86
N ASN A 533 7.12 0.56 4.19
CA ASN A 533 7.15 -0.79 3.65
C ASN A 533 6.36 -1.73 4.54
N ASP A 534 5.07 -1.88 4.30
CA ASP A 534 4.22 -2.89 4.96
C ASP A 534 4.54 -4.34 4.56
N LYS A 535 5.48 -4.56 3.62
CA LYS A 535 5.90 -5.90 3.16
C LYS A 535 6.99 -6.53 4.04
N VAL A 536 7.16 -6.10 5.30
CA VAL A 536 8.15 -6.70 6.20
C VAL A 536 7.77 -8.17 6.47
N GLU A 537 8.39 -9.10 5.74
CA GLU A 537 8.48 -10.49 6.15
C GLU A 537 9.21 -10.54 7.50
N LYS A 538 8.59 -11.22 8.49
CA LYS A 538 9.14 -11.84 9.72
C LYS A 538 10.57 -11.46 10.17
N MET A 539 10.96 -10.20 10.15
CA MET A 539 11.78 -9.68 11.26
C MET A 539 10.86 -9.79 12.48
N PRO A 540 11.34 -10.18 13.68
CA PRO A 540 10.49 -10.11 14.86
C PRO A 540 10.07 -8.65 15.02
N LEU A 541 8.84 -8.32 14.63
CA LEU A 541 8.25 -6.98 14.77
C LEU A 541 8.37 -6.52 16.23
N ASP A 542 8.42 -7.49 17.15
CA ASP A 542 8.68 -7.37 18.57
C ASP A 542 10.02 -6.68 18.87
N ASP A 543 11.11 -7.03 18.18
CA ASP A 543 12.44 -6.44 18.40
C ASP A 543 12.49 -4.97 17.95
N GLY A 544 11.83 -4.65 16.82
CA GLY A 544 11.72 -3.27 16.30
C GLY A 544 10.75 -2.39 17.10
N PHE A 545 9.79 -3.01 17.78
CA PHE A 545 8.89 -2.33 18.70
C PHE A 545 9.55 -2.07 20.06
N GLU A 546 10.23 -3.07 20.63
CA GLU A 546 10.94 -2.97 21.90
C GLU A 546 12.08 -1.93 21.81
N ALA A 547 12.94 -2.06 20.78
CA ALA A 547 14.05 -1.13 20.56
C ALA A 547 13.56 0.32 20.47
N ARG A 548 12.40 0.55 19.82
CA ARG A 548 11.84 1.89 19.73
C ARG A 548 11.22 2.37 21.02
N THR A 549 10.48 1.53 21.71
CA THR A 549 9.86 1.91 22.99
C THR A 549 10.95 2.40 23.95
N LYS A 550 12.08 1.68 23.99
CA LYS A 550 13.27 2.08 24.72
C LYS A 550 13.84 3.41 24.22
N LEU A 551 14.13 3.53 22.92
CA LEU A 551 14.71 4.75 22.34
C LEU A 551 13.83 6.00 22.54
N TYR A 552 12.50 5.85 22.38
CA TYR A 552 11.54 6.92 22.56
C TYR A 552 11.47 7.34 24.03
N LYS A 553 11.47 6.38 24.96
CA LYS A 553 11.53 6.65 26.40
C LYS A 553 12.83 7.34 26.79
N GLU A 554 13.98 6.88 26.29
CA GLU A 554 15.28 7.48 26.58
C GLU A 554 15.37 8.93 26.04
N ARG A 555 14.85 9.19 24.84
CA ARG A 555 14.97 10.51 24.20
C ARG A 555 13.94 11.54 24.65
N TYR A 556 12.71 11.10 24.92
CA TYR A 556 11.60 12.00 25.23
C TYR A 556 11.06 11.82 26.64
N ASN A 557 11.51 10.82 27.39
CA ASN A 557 11.00 10.50 28.72
C ASN A 557 9.48 10.26 28.76
N GLU A 558 8.95 9.69 27.68
CA GLU A 558 7.53 9.42 27.48
C GLU A 558 7.32 7.96 27.08
N ASP A 559 6.15 7.43 27.43
CA ASP A 559 5.80 6.08 27.03
C ASP A 559 5.39 6.07 25.55
N TYR A 560 5.99 5.16 24.78
CA TYR A 560 5.68 5.03 23.37
C TYR A 560 4.27 4.50 23.13
N SER A 561 3.81 3.54 23.95
CA SER A 561 2.47 2.97 23.88
C SER A 561 1.52 3.70 24.82
N VAL A 562 0.53 4.40 24.27
CA VAL A 562 -0.48 5.14 25.05
C VAL A 562 -1.89 4.77 24.59
N CYS A 563 -2.86 4.81 25.50
CA CYS A 563 -4.26 4.57 25.19
C CYS A 563 -4.94 5.83 24.62
N PHE A 564 -5.76 5.67 23.57
CA PHE A 564 -6.52 6.75 22.92
C PHE A 564 -8.04 6.71 23.19
N CYS A 565 -8.48 6.08 24.28
CA CYS A 565 -9.88 6.20 24.70
C CYS A 565 -10.19 7.62 25.21
N ASN A 566 -11.47 8.00 25.16
CA ASN A 566 -11.94 9.33 25.58
C ASN A 566 -11.45 9.69 26.99
N ASP A 567 -11.50 8.75 27.94
CA ASP A 567 -11.08 8.98 29.32
C ASP A 567 -9.57 9.25 29.44
N CYS A 568 -8.75 8.48 28.73
CA CYS A 568 -7.30 8.65 28.74
C CYS A 568 -6.88 9.96 28.08
N ILE A 569 -7.48 10.33 26.94
CA ILE A 569 -7.24 11.62 26.28
C ILE A 569 -7.68 12.77 27.21
N SER A 570 -8.86 12.66 27.82
CA SER A 570 -9.39 13.67 28.75
C SER A 570 -8.50 13.85 29.99
N LYS A 571 -7.91 12.77 30.52
CA LYS A 571 -6.96 12.84 31.65
C LYS A 571 -5.66 13.53 31.24
N ARG A 572 -5.12 13.24 30.06
CA ARG A 572 -3.91 13.89 29.53
C ARG A 572 -4.13 15.39 29.31
N THR A 573 -5.27 15.76 28.73
CA THR A 573 -5.67 17.15 28.47
C THR A 573 -6.08 17.91 29.74
N GLY A 574 -6.67 17.24 30.72
CA GLY A 574 -6.98 17.80 32.03
C GLY A 574 -5.73 18.22 32.81
N LYS A 575 -4.57 17.57 32.60
CA LYS A 575 -3.27 18.05 33.12
C LYS A 575 -2.76 19.29 32.36
N LEU A 576 -2.97 19.36 31.04
CA LEU A 576 -2.59 20.52 30.20
C LEU A 576 -3.28 21.82 30.64
N SER A 577 -4.58 21.79 30.91
CA SER A 577 -5.32 22.99 31.33
C SER A 577 -4.87 23.52 32.70
N LYS A 578 -4.45 22.65 33.61
CA LYS A 578 -3.87 23.02 34.91
C LYS A 578 -2.50 23.67 34.75
N ILE A 579 -1.65 23.16 33.86
CA ILE A 579 -0.31 23.70 33.59
C ILE A 579 -0.41 25.03 32.82
N ALA A 580 -1.25 25.13 31.79
CA ALA A 580 -1.44 26.36 31.02
C ALA A 580 -1.95 27.53 31.88
N ASN A 581 -2.74 27.26 32.91
CA ASN A 581 -3.18 28.29 33.87
C ASN A 581 -2.05 28.81 34.78
N ILE A 582 -0.97 28.05 34.96
CA ILE A 582 0.22 28.46 35.73
C ILE A 582 1.16 29.31 34.86
N PHE A 583 1.20 29.08 33.54
CA PHE A 583 2.13 29.73 32.61
C PHE A 583 1.54 30.94 31.84
N LYS A 584 0.36 31.45 32.21
CA LYS A 584 -0.29 32.62 31.57
C LYS A 584 0.47 33.95 31.70
N SER A 585 1.69 33.96 32.23
CA SER A 585 2.57 35.13 32.34
C SER A 585 3.91 34.93 31.60
N SER A 586 3.88 34.81 30.27
CA SER A 586 4.98 35.27 29.40
C SER A 586 4.57 35.16 27.92
N LYS A 587 4.80 36.23 27.13
CA LYS A 587 4.46 36.30 25.70
C LYS A 587 5.65 35.90 24.81
N LYS A 588 5.28 35.32 23.66
CA LYS A 588 6.05 34.91 22.47
C LYS A 588 6.82 33.59 22.59
N SER A 589 6.17 32.49 22.21
CA SER A 589 6.84 31.23 21.88
C SER A 589 7.03 31.10 20.35
N LYS A 590 8.24 30.69 19.96
CA LYS A 590 8.49 30.02 18.67
C LYS A 590 7.83 28.63 18.74
N PRO A 591 7.21 28.09 17.68
CA PRO A 591 6.40 26.89 17.81
C PRO A 591 7.23 25.62 17.67
N TRP A 592 8.02 25.25 18.69
CA TRP A 592 8.43 23.86 18.96
C TRP A 592 8.72 23.76 20.47
N LEU A 593 7.79 23.20 21.24
CA LEU A 593 7.95 22.96 22.68
C LEU A 593 9.11 21.97 22.90
N SER A 594 10.06 22.29 23.79
CA SER A 594 11.13 21.36 24.20
C SER A 594 10.51 20.08 24.76
N ALA A 595 11.17 18.93 24.64
CA ALA A 595 10.63 17.64 25.09
C ALA A 595 10.13 17.70 26.56
N GLU A 596 10.85 18.42 27.42
CA GLU A 596 10.53 18.65 28.84
C GLU A 596 9.23 19.44 29.10
N SER A 597 8.75 20.19 28.11
CA SER A 597 7.54 21.02 28.22
C SER A 597 6.27 20.33 27.72
N ASN A 598 6.38 19.11 27.20
CA ASN A 598 5.22 18.31 26.83
C ASN A 598 4.59 17.68 28.09
N PRO A 599 3.26 17.79 28.30
CA PRO A 599 2.54 17.18 29.44
C PRO A 599 2.64 15.65 29.55
N LEU A 600 3.03 14.95 28.48
CA LEU A 600 3.29 13.51 28.52
C LEU A 600 4.66 13.17 29.09
N PHE A 601 5.59 14.14 29.18
CA PHE A 601 6.93 13.96 29.73
C PHE A 601 6.84 13.51 31.18
N LEU A 602 7.25 12.27 31.46
CA LEU A 602 7.18 11.67 32.78
C LEU A 602 8.43 12.03 33.57
N LYS A 603 8.32 12.88 34.60
CA LYS A 603 9.46 13.14 35.50
C LYS A 603 9.83 11.89 36.29
N GLU A 604 11.10 11.78 36.70
CA GLU A 604 11.57 10.66 37.54
C GLU A 604 10.67 10.51 38.77
N GLY A 605 10.03 9.33 38.90
CA GLY A 605 9.16 8.99 40.03
C GLY A 605 7.64 9.24 39.84
N GLU A 606 7.17 9.70 38.68
CA GLU A 606 5.72 9.84 38.41
C GLU A 606 5.08 8.57 37.78
N GLU A 607 3.89 8.18 38.25
CA GLU A 607 3.10 7.09 37.64
C GLU A 607 2.47 7.49 36.29
N GLY A 608 2.39 6.54 35.36
CA GLY A 608 1.92 6.75 33.99
C GLY A 608 0.46 7.23 33.89
N VAL A 609 0.18 8.07 32.88
CA VAL A 609 -1.15 8.71 32.67
C VAL A 609 -2.14 7.83 31.90
N THR A 610 -1.72 6.63 31.51
CA THR A 610 -2.45 5.70 30.65
C THR A 610 -2.37 4.30 31.20
N HIS A 611 -3.44 3.52 31.04
CA HIS A 611 -3.34 2.07 31.19
C HIS A 611 -2.63 1.48 29.96
N SER A 612 -1.98 0.33 30.11
CA SER A 612 -1.45 -0.44 28.99
C SER A 612 -2.59 -0.72 28.00
N SER A 613 -2.43 -0.33 26.74
CA SER A 613 -3.36 -0.69 25.68
C SER A 613 -2.76 -1.84 24.88
N GLU A 614 -3.44 -2.97 24.80
CA GLU A 614 -3.01 -4.08 23.96
C GLU A 614 -3.31 -3.85 22.46
N ASP A 615 -4.06 -2.80 22.13
CA ASP A 615 -4.64 -2.59 20.79
C ASP A 615 -3.96 -1.48 19.95
N CYS A 616 -3.06 -0.67 20.56
CA CYS A 616 -2.44 0.47 19.85
C CYS A 616 -1.17 0.10 19.05
N SER A 617 -0.72 -1.15 19.10
CA SER A 617 0.40 -1.62 18.29
C SER A 617 -0.08 -2.34 17.04
N VAL A 618 0.59 -2.07 15.91
CA VAL A 618 0.34 -2.79 14.65
C VAL A 618 0.82 -4.26 14.75
N SER A 619 1.48 -4.65 15.86
CA SER A 619 2.20 -5.92 16.04
C SER A 619 1.35 -7.19 16.23
N LYS A 620 0.06 -7.11 16.57
CA LYS A 620 -0.80 -8.31 16.71
C LYS A 620 -1.28 -8.83 15.35
N LEU A 621 -0.39 -9.43 14.55
CA LEU A 621 -0.75 -10.19 13.34
C LEU A 621 0.21 -11.37 13.11
N VAL A 622 0.03 -12.47 13.85
CA VAL A 622 0.22 -13.84 13.34
C VAL A 622 -0.78 -14.78 14.01
N LEU A 623 -2.00 -14.87 13.48
CA LEU A 623 -2.87 -16.03 13.73
C LEU A 623 -2.59 -17.04 12.62
N CYS A 624 -1.80 -18.07 12.95
CA CYS A 624 -1.62 -19.24 12.10
C CYS A 624 -2.98 -19.92 11.93
N SER A 625 -3.53 -19.93 10.70
CA SER A 625 -4.77 -20.65 10.38
C SER A 625 -4.56 -22.17 10.18
N GLY A 626 -3.44 -22.72 10.68
CA GLY A 626 -3.11 -24.14 10.58
C GLY A 626 -3.62 -24.95 11.76
N LYS A 627 -4.33 -26.05 11.50
CA LYS A 627 -4.62 -27.08 12.53
C LYS A 627 -3.31 -27.65 13.07
N ALA A 628 -3.30 -28.03 14.35
CA ALA A 628 -2.15 -28.61 15.03
C ALA A 628 -1.57 -29.80 14.24
N GLY A 629 -0.31 -29.71 13.81
CA GLY A 629 0.43 -30.82 13.20
C GLY A 629 1.23 -30.54 11.92
N ASN A 630 1.08 -29.39 11.25
CA ASN A 630 1.70 -29.15 9.93
C ASN A 630 2.70 -27.96 9.86
N CYS A 631 3.40 -27.59 10.94
CA CYS A 631 4.48 -26.61 10.84
C CYS A 631 5.81 -27.25 10.44
N CYS A 632 6.33 -26.82 9.29
CA CYS A 632 7.63 -27.16 8.74
C CYS A 632 8.78 -26.95 9.74
N LYS A 633 9.70 -27.92 9.80
CA LYS A 633 10.98 -27.84 10.55
C LYS A 633 11.84 -26.69 10.02
N VAL A 634 12.41 -25.91 10.93
CA VAL A 634 13.49 -24.96 10.67
C VAL A 634 14.81 -25.71 10.89
N GLU A 635 15.59 -25.96 9.84
CA GLU A 635 17.02 -26.27 9.99
C GLU A 635 17.79 -24.95 10.09
N ARG A 636 18.54 -24.77 11.18
CA ARG A 636 19.49 -23.66 11.33
C ARG A 636 20.78 -24.04 10.62
N ASP A 637 21.11 -23.35 9.53
CA ASP A 637 22.44 -23.42 8.95
C ASP A 637 23.43 -22.66 9.85
N VAL A 638 24.43 -23.38 10.35
CA VAL A 638 25.50 -22.85 11.20
C VAL A 638 26.71 -22.60 10.30
N SER A 639 26.61 -21.60 9.43
CA SER A 639 27.79 -20.98 8.83
C SER A 639 27.71 -19.46 8.97
N LYS A 640 28.31 -18.98 10.07
CA LYS A 640 28.66 -17.57 10.24
C LYS A 640 29.78 -17.27 9.26
N ASN A 641 29.45 -16.73 8.09
CA ASN A 641 30.37 -15.94 7.27
C ASN A 641 29.55 -14.93 6.45
N GLY A 642 29.05 -13.91 7.17
CA GLY A 642 28.52 -12.72 6.53
C GLY A 642 29.66 -11.91 5.93
N ILE A 643 29.67 -11.74 4.61
CA ILE A 643 30.50 -10.73 3.96
C ILE A 643 29.81 -9.38 4.22
N ALA A 644 30.44 -8.54 5.03
CA ALA A 644 30.05 -7.16 5.22
C ALA A 644 30.20 -6.40 3.89
N VAL A 645 29.15 -5.69 3.50
CA VAL A 645 29.25 -4.65 2.47
C VAL A 645 28.92 -3.32 3.15
N ASP A 646 29.98 -2.60 3.49
CA ASP A 646 30.03 -1.18 3.85
C ASP A 646 28.78 -0.57 4.53
N GLY A 647 28.58 -0.96 5.79
CA GLY A 647 28.09 -0.03 6.82
C GLY A 647 26.61 0.35 6.85
N VAL A 648 25.71 -0.37 6.15
CA VAL A 648 24.27 -0.28 6.43
C VAL A 648 23.65 -1.68 6.41
N PHE A 649 23.11 -2.09 7.55
CA PHE A 649 22.40 -3.34 7.72
C PHE A 649 21.04 -3.29 7.01
N ARG A 650 21.01 -3.42 5.67
CA ARG A 650 19.80 -3.88 4.95
C ARG A 650 19.79 -5.41 4.96
N GLY A 651 19.65 -5.97 6.16
CA GLY A 651 19.56 -7.41 6.40
C GLY A 651 18.18 -7.96 6.04
N GLY A 652 17.84 -7.99 4.75
CA GLY A 652 16.71 -8.77 4.25
C GLY A 652 17.15 -10.22 4.06
N PHE A 653 17.11 -11.02 5.12
CA PHE A 653 17.13 -12.48 4.96
C PHE A 653 15.72 -12.91 4.55
N TYR A 654 15.51 -13.10 3.25
CA TYR A 654 14.27 -13.64 2.70
C TYR A 654 14.16 -15.12 3.07
N VAL A 655 13.37 -15.43 4.10
CA VAL A 655 12.90 -16.78 4.38
C VAL A 655 11.41 -16.80 4.10
N PHE A 656 11.08 -17.25 2.89
CA PHE A 656 9.72 -17.34 2.39
C PHE A 656 8.89 -18.32 3.22
N THR A 657 7.72 -17.87 3.68
CA THR A 657 6.63 -18.78 4.05
C THR A 657 5.38 -18.38 3.28
N ASP A 658 4.92 -19.29 2.43
CA ASP A 658 3.64 -19.21 1.70
C ASP A 658 2.48 -19.11 2.69
N CYS A 659 2.06 -17.89 3.02
CA CYS A 659 0.85 -17.61 3.80
C CYS A 659 0.25 -16.26 3.37
N ALA A 660 -0.21 -16.19 2.12
CA ALA A 660 -1.35 -15.38 1.65
C ALA A 660 -1.57 -15.74 0.18
N GLY A 661 -2.80 -16.10 -0.19
CA GLY A 661 -3.18 -16.68 -1.48
C GLY A 661 -2.62 -15.91 -2.69
N GLY A 662 -1.47 -16.37 -3.18
CA GLY A 662 -0.78 -15.87 -4.35
C GLY A 662 -0.88 -16.87 -5.50
N LEU A 663 -0.94 -16.31 -6.70
CA LEU A 663 -0.94 -17.00 -7.98
C LEU A 663 0.24 -17.98 -8.12
N GLY A 664 -0.09 -19.27 -8.21
CA GLY A 664 0.64 -20.34 -8.89
C GLY A 664 2.15 -20.49 -8.70
N VAL A 665 2.54 -21.50 -7.90
CA VAL A 665 3.66 -22.39 -8.24
C VAL A 665 3.07 -23.82 -8.32
N ASP A 666 3.30 -24.53 -9.43
CA ASP A 666 2.83 -25.92 -9.63
C ASP A 666 3.68 -26.89 -8.78
N PRO A 667 3.10 -27.72 -7.90
CA PRO A 667 3.86 -28.65 -7.06
C PRO A 667 4.43 -29.88 -7.80
N ARG A 668 4.18 -30.06 -9.11
CA ARG A 668 4.46 -31.33 -9.81
C ARG A 668 5.80 -31.44 -10.54
N TYR A 669 6.70 -30.46 -10.42
CA TYR A 669 7.98 -30.45 -11.16
C TYR A 669 9.25 -30.71 -10.35
N TYR A 670 9.17 -31.01 -9.04
CA TYR A 670 10.35 -31.39 -8.25
C TYR A 670 10.60 -32.90 -8.31
N ARG A 671 11.35 -33.37 -9.33
CA ARG A 671 11.95 -34.71 -9.35
C ARG A 671 13.47 -34.61 -9.47
N CYS A 672 14.15 -35.11 -8.44
CA CYS A 672 15.54 -35.58 -8.37
C CYS A 672 16.66 -34.74 -9.01
N MET A 673 17.52 -34.15 -8.16
CA MET A 673 18.96 -34.48 -8.14
C MET A 673 19.53 -34.13 -6.76
N ALA A 674 19.41 -35.07 -5.82
CA ALA A 674 20.20 -35.09 -4.60
C ALA A 674 21.27 -36.17 -4.78
N ASN A 675 22.54 -35.75 -4.87
CA ASN A 675 23.67 -36.65 -4.64
C ASN A 675 24.75 -35.87 -3.90
N GLN A 676 25.24 -36.50 -2.83
CA GLN A 676 26.38 -36.15 -1.97
C GLN A 676 26.15 -35.02 -0.94
N LEU A 677 25.70 -35.39 0.27
CA LEU A 677 26.56 -35.70 1.43
C LEU A 677 25.69 -36.05 2.67
N ALA A 678 25.93 -37.23 3.24
CA ALA A 678 25.62 -37.61 4.62
C ALA A 678 26.58 -36.86 5.58
N SER A 679 26.43 -36.74 6.89
CA SER A 679 25.62 -37.34 7.96
C SER A 679 25.87 -36.47 9.21
N CYS A 680 24.91 -36.33 10.15
CA CYS A 680 25.24 -36.31 11.58
C CYS A 680 23.97 -36.38 12.46
N THR A 681 23.96 -37.41 13.31
CA THR A 681 22.99 -37.74 14.36
C THR A 681 23.19 -36.88 15.62
N GLY A 682 22.11 -36.44 16.26
CA GLY A 682 22.18 -35.73 17.55
C GLY A 682 20.86 -35.77 18.33
N VAL A 683 20.93 -36.32 19.54
CA VAL A 683 19.85 -36.73 20.46
C VAL A 683 19.17 -35.52 21.15
N CYS A 684 17.84 -35.61 21.34
CA CYS A 684 17.04 -34.63 22.09
C CYS A 684 16.98 -34.98 23.59
N THR A 685 17.36 -34.04 24.46
CA THR A 685 17.01 -34.05 25.90
C THR A 685 16.33 -32.72 26.24
N GLY A 686 15.04 -32.78 26.57
CA GLY A 686 14.25 -31.64 27.02
C GLY A 686 14.33 -31.48 28.54
N HIS A 687 14.66 -30.26 28.99
CA HIS A 687 14.43 -29.81 30.37
C HIS A 687 13.42 -28.66 30.32
N GLY A 688 12.21 -28.92 30.82
CA GLY A 688 11.18 -27.90 31.05
C GLY A 688 11.15 -27.52 32.53
N TYR A 689 11.19 -26.22 32.82
CA TYR A 689 10.87 -25.68 34.14
C TYR A 689 9.45 -25.10 34.16
N TYR A 690 8.78 -25.43 35.25
CA TYR A 690 7.38 -25.23 35.62
C TYR A 690 6.93 -23.76 35.75
N SER A 691 5.65 -23.51 35.46
CA SER A 691 4.84 -22.50 36.18
C SER A 691 3.58 -23.16 36.74
N LYS A 692 3.39 -22.97 38.05
CA LYS A 692 2.36 -23.59 38.90
C LYS A 692 0.98 -22.97 38.64
N ARG A 693 -0.05 -23.80 38.54
CA ARG A 693 -1.35 -23.54 39.19
C ARG A 693 -2.08 -24.84 39.51
N LYS A 694 -2.64 -24.87 40.72
CA LYS A 694 -3.26 -25.98 41.46
C LYS A 694 -4.58 -26.44 40.81
N HIS A 695 -4.82 -27.76 40.72
CA HIS A 695 -5.86 -28.46 41.51
C HIS A 695 -5.89 -29.98 41.18
N GLU A 696 -5.58 -30.75 42.22
CA GLU A 696 -6.09 -32.06 42.66
C GLU A 696 -7.19 -32.79 41.83
N ILE A 697 -6.94 -34.06 41.46
CA ILE A 697 -7.63 -35.30 41.93
C ILE A 697 -7.41 -36.50 40.97
N ARG A 698 -6.83 -37.58 41.55
CA ARG A 698 -6.92 -39.05 41.37
C ARG A 698 -7.31 -39.73 40.04
N GLY A 699 -6.55 -40.81 39.74
CA GLY A 699 -7.06 -42.12 39.28
C GLY A 699 -6.32 -42.69 38.06
N THR A 700 -5.25 -43.48 38.22
CA THR A 700 -5.17 -44.97 38.29
C THR A 700 -5.21 -45.73 36.94
N TYR A 701 -4.38 -46.80 36.94
CA TYR A 701 -4.24 -47.94 36.00
C TYR A 701 -3.33 -47.75 34.78
N ALA A 702 -2.50 -48.70 34.33
CA ALA A 702 -1.70 -49.84 34.84
C ALA A 702 -1.32 -50.68 33.60
N PHE A 703 -0.29 -51.52 33.75
CA PHE A 703 0.25 -52.54 32.81
C PHE A 703 1.20 -52.01 31.71
N GLY A 704 2.40 -52.55 31.48
CA GLY A 704 3.04 -53.77 31.97
C GLY A 704 3.69 -54.52 30.78
N PHE A 705 4.79 -55.27 31.07
CA PHE A 705 5.63 -56.11 30.19
C PHE A 705 6.78 -55.39 29.45
N GLY A 706 8.07 -55.76 29.54
CA GLY A 706 8.74 -56.87 30.21
C GLY A 706 9.45 -57.82 29.23
N GLY A 707 10.78 -57.94 29.35
CA GLY A 707 11.65 -58.94 28.70
C GLY A 707 12.51 -58.37 27.56
N GLY A 708 13.80 -58.63 27.41
CA GLY A 708 14.74 -59.53 28.09
C GLY A 708 15.77 -60.07 27.10
N GLY A 709 17.07 -59.98 27.43
CA GLY A 709 18.06 -61.02 27.10
C GLY A 709 19.01 -60.84 25.91
N THR A 710 20.32 -60.86 26.24
CA THR A 710 21.45 -61.50 25.52
C THR A 710 21.93 -60.90 24.19
N GLY A 711 23.23 -60.80 23.85
CA GLY A 711 24.48 -61.22 24.45
C GLY A 711 25.64 -61.11 23.43
N CYS A 712 26.87 -60.98 23.94
CA CYS A 712 28.18 -61.34 23.36
C CYS A 712 28.75 -60.64 22.10
N GLY A 713 29.95 -60.04 22.29
CA GLY A 713 31.18 -60.66 21.77
C GLY A 713 32.12 -59.82 20.88
N GLY A 714 33.31 -59.48 21.43
CA GLY A 714 34.61 -59.31 20.75
C GLY A 714 34.78 -58.09 19.83
N GLY A 715 35.90 -57.38 19.75
CA GLY A 715 37.26 -57.57 20.27
C GLY A 715 38.24 -56.86 19.31
N GLY A 716 39.19 -56.10 19.87
CA GLY A 716 40.53 -55.90 19.28
C GLY A 716 40.78 -54.72 18.34
N GLY A 717 41.70 -53.84 18.76
CA GLY A 717 42.90 -53.54 17.95
C GLY A 717 43.04 -52.17 17.29
N GLY A 718 43.66 -51.21 18.00
CA GLY A 718 45.01 -50.73 17.68
C GLY A 718 45.26 -49.71 16.55
N GLY A 719 45.81 -48.55 16.94
CA GLY A 719 46.78 -47.72 16.19
C GLY A 719 46.23 -46.92 15.00
N GLY A 720 46.59 -45.67 14.72
CA GLY A 720 47.68 -44.83 15.17
C GLY A 720 48.16 -44.01 13.97
N GLY A 721 48.36 -42.70 14.18
CA GLY A 721 49.39 -41.92 13.48
C GLY A 721 49.03 -41.21 12.17
N GLY A 722 49.22 -39.89 12.18
CA GLY A 722 50.15 -39.24 11.25
C GLY A 722 49.51 -38.54 10.05
N GLY A 723 49.77 -37.23 9.98
CA GLY A 723 49.26 -36.35 8.92
C GLY A 723 50.06 -36.37 7.63
N PHE A 724 49.49 -35.73 6.61
CA PHE A 724 50.05 -34.58 5.88
C PHE A 724 48.88 -33.77 5.33
#